data_AF-A0A1H0QET6-F1
#
_entry.id   AF-A0A1H0QET6-F1
#
_cell.length_a   1.000
_cell.length_b   1.000
_cell.length_c   1.000
_cell.angle_alpha   90.00
_cell.angle_beta   90.00
_cell.angle_gamma   90.00
#
_symmetry.space_group_name_H-M   'P 1'
#
loop_
_entity.id
_entity.type
_entity.pdbx_description
1 polymer ?
#
loop_
_entity_poly.entity_id
_entity_poly.type
_entity_poly.pdbx_seq_one_letter_code
_entity_poly.pdbx_strand_id
1 'polypeptide(L)'
;MRYRLLGPLQIWRGGEELRLGGPRQRALLAALALHAGETVSFEHLSDAVWESPPAAPESNIRTYVAALRKLVPDDLVTVPGGYRLVVPSEEVDVGVFTRVCAAGDEALKQGDHRTAVTRYEDALALWRGPVLDGLAVGPRLEAELALLLERRLTVAEQHARLAIELGQGERLIAELRRLTKQFPLREQLWLQLMHALQRANRPAEALQAFEDVRVLLADELGTDPGSDLRELHARLLRGDQPRPALNTLPRDVADFTGRTAEIDRLTRAVTGRSAVVISAIDGMPGVGKTTLAVHLAHRLEYPDGQLFIDLHAHTAGRAPVEPTDALDVLLRALGLEEIPVGLDERAALWRAELSRLRLLVVLDNAASADQVRPLLPGVPGSLVLVTSRTRLVELEGTSTLTLDVLSEAEALQLFATIVGDERGADPAAREVVELCGRLPLAVRLAAGRLRSRPTWTVAHLATRLREGRLSELDAVFALSFGQLPAGHQRLFALLGLHHGTDFDVHQAAALGELDLLECDGMLEDLVDVHLLEATTLGRYRMHDLLRQYAQSKVDCSRAPLTRLLDHFLDTSNQATRLMSPAARRYEVDITYRPRARLVLRDYDHAVEWLETERQTLVAAVALSLDGDWRTHTWQLARALTFFCMVRGYTRDWATINELALEAAKDEPAALAITTKNYAMVFWQTAQYPTAIHHNERAIEMLRELGDLQGVAGTLNNLSLVYRTLGRHAEAADLLEQAITVARELGDRHLESQAMSNVSNIYSALGRYDEALQACTSALALMRELGSRRDEADTQSALGMILHAMGRHDEALEALESALAAVRAIGDVTTETVVLNYLGEVLTAAGRQREAVAPLREALDLAERIDDRREAANAHKHLAKAVADPAEAARHRQEADKRFAALGAG
;
A
#
# COMPACT_ATOMS: atom_id res chain seq x y z
N MET A 1 -3.48 47.25 -28.55
CA MET A 1 -2.52 48.33 -28.20
C MET A 1 -1.18 47.69 -27.84
N ARG A 2 -0.10 48.44 -27.54
CA ARG A 2 1.11 47.85 -26.91
C ARG A 2 1.64 48.75 -25.80
N TYR A 3 1.77 48.18 -24.60
CA TYR A 3 2.26 48.83 -23.40
C TYR A 3 3.67 48.34 -23.09
N ARG A 4 4.60 49.28 -22.96
CA ARG A 4 6.03 49.02 -22.87
C ARG A 4 6.59 49.61 -21.57
N LEU A 5 6.78 48.76 -20.56
CA LEU A 5 7.23 49.14 -19.21
C LEU A 5 8.67 48.69 -18.92
N LEU A 6 9.19 47.67 -19.64
CA LEU A 6 10.57 47.15 -19.48
C LEU A 6 11.63 48.07 -20.11
N GLY A 7 11.64 49.33 -19.70
CA GLY A 7 12.40 50.44 -20.26
C GLY A 7 11.68 51.76 -19.95
N PRO A 8 11.99 52.87 -20.66
CA PRO A 8 11.16 54.06 -20.62
C PRO A 8 9.68 53.72 -20.90
N LEU A 9 8.73 54.28 -20.15
CA LEU A 9 7.30 54.00 -20.35
C LEU A 9 6.84 54.52 -21.72
N GLN A 10 6.42 53.61 -22.58
CA GLN A 10 5.89 53.89 -23.93
C GLN A 10 4.56 53.18 -24.17
N ILE A 11 3.68 53.80 -24.96
CA ILE A 11 2.44 53.16 -25.44
C ILE A 11 2.31 53.38 -26.93
N TRP A 12 1.97 52.32 -27.65
CA TRP A 12 1.84 52.33 -29.10
C TRP A 12 0.42 51.96 -29.54
N ARG A 13 -0.17 52.77 -30.43
CA ARG A 13 -1.44 52.50 -31.12
C ARG A 13 -1.17 52.42 -32.62
N GLY A 14 -1.42 51.26 -33.22
CA GLY A 14 -1.33 51.11 -34.69
C GLY A 14 0.03 51.48 -35.30
N GLY A 15 1.12 51.41 -34.54
CA GLY A 15 2.47 51.80 -35.00
C GLY A 15 2.88 53.24 -34.67
N GLU A 16 2.03 54.04 -34.03
CA GLU A 16 2.39 55.37 -33.53
C GLU A 16 2.52 55.38 -32.01
N GLU A 17 3.56 56.06 -31.50
CA GLU A 17 3.76 56.26 -30.05
C GLU A 17 2.85 57.37 -29.53
N LEU A 18 2.05 57.07 -28.51
CA LEU A 18 1.13 58.01 -27.90
C LEU A 18 1.88 58.95 -26.94
N ARG A 19 1.60 60.26 -27.04
CA ARG A 19 2.10 61.24 -26.08
C ARG A 19 1.38 61.10 -24.74
N LEU A 20 2.09 60.54 -23.76
CA LEU A 20 1.60 60.41 -22.39
C LEU A 20 1.60 61.78 -21.69
N GLY A 21 0.67 61.97 -20.76
CA GLY A 21 0.58 63.21 -20.00
C GLY A 21 1.66 63.34 -18.90
N GLY A 22 1.38 64.15 -17.89
CA GLY A 22 2.35 64.47 -16.83
C GLY A 22 2.82 63.24 -16.01
N PRO A 23 3.92 63.37 -15.24
CA PRO A 23 4.55 62.26 -14.52
C PRO A 23 3.59 61.40 -13.68
N ARG A 24 2.65 62.02 -12.96
CA ARG A 24 1.67 61.29 -12.13
C ARG A 24 0.65 60.48 -12.96
N GLN A 25 0.30 60.94 -14.16
CA GLN A 25 -0.56 60.17 -15.08
C GLN A 25 0.20 58.96 -15.64
N ARG A 26 1.50 59.14 -15.94
CA ARG A 26 2.40 58.06 -16.38
C ARG A 26 2.59 57.00 -15.30
N ALA A 27 2.81 57.40 -14.05
CA ALA A 27 2.92 56.48 -12.91
C ALA A 27 1.62 55.70 -12.69
N LEU A 28 0.46 56.38 -12.75
CA LEU A 28 -0.85 55.74 -12.61
C LEU A 28 -1.09 54.68 -13.69
N LEU A 29 -0.71 55.00 -14.93
CA LEU A 29 -0.83 54.09 -16.07
C LEU A 29 0.13 52.91 -15.98
N ALA A 30 1.35 53.13 -15.49
CA ALA A 30 2.31 52.06 -15.25
C ALA A 30 1.80 51.06 -14.19
N ALA A 31 1.22 51.55 -13.08
CA ALA A 31 0.59 50.69 -12.07
C ALA A 31 -0.56 49.87 -12.66
N LEU A 32 -1.44 50.50 -13.44
CA LEU A 32 -2.56 49.82 -14.10
C LEU A 32 -2.10 48.79 -15.15
N ALA A 33 -1.04 49.09 -15.90
CA ALA A 33 -0.51 48.20 -16.92
C ALA A 33 0.30 47.03 -16.33
N LEU A 34 0.96 47.23 -15.18
CA LEU A 34 1.61 46.14 -14.44
C LEU A 34 0.58 45.10 -13.95
N HIS A 35 -0.62 45.58 -13.58
CA HIS A 35 -1.78 44.80 -13.17
C HIS A 35 -2.83 44.66 -14.30
N ALA A 36 -2.39 44.54 -15.55
CA ALA A 36 -3.30 44.42 -16.69
C ALA A 36 -4.27 43.24 -16.53
N GLY A 37 -5.57 43.51 -16.71
CA GLY A 37 -6.66 42.56 -16.50
C GLY A 37 -7.21 42.50 -15.07
N GLU A 38 -6.50 43.04 -14.08
CA GLU A 38 -6.87 43.00 -12.66
C GLU A 38 -7.55 44.30 -12.20
N THR A 39 -8.35 44.23 -11.13
CA THR A 39 -8.88 45.43 -10.47
C THR A 39 -7.83 46.02 -9.55
N VAL A 40 -7.36 47.22 -9.84
CA VAL A 40 -6.44 47.97 -8.98
C VAL A 40 -7.24 48.93 -8.11
N SER A 41 -7.08 48.80 -6.79
CA SER A 41 -7.84 49.59 -5.82
C SER A 41 -7.41 51.04 -5.81
N PHE A 42 -8.28 51.89 -5.26
CA PHE A 42 -7.97 53.30 -5.07
C PHE A 42 -6.71 53.53 -4.23
N GLU A 43 -6.63 52.84 -3.09
CA GLU A 43 -5.52 52.91 -2.14
C GLU A 43 -4.20 52.48 -2.81
N HIS A 44 -4.20 51.37 -3.53
CA HIS A 44 -3.05 50.91 -4.29
C HIS A 44 -2.58 51.97 -5.30
N LEU A 45 -3.50 52.56 -6.08
CA LEU A 45 -3.15 53.58 -7.06
C LEU A 45 -2.61 54.85 -6.41
N SER A 46 -3.08 55.20 -5.21
CA SER A 46 -2.56 56.33 -4.44
C SER A 46 -1.09 56.09 -4.06
N ASP A 47 -0.79 54.94 -3.47
CA ASP A 47 0.55 54.60 -2.98
C ASP A 47 1.52 54.25 -4.10
N ALA A 48 1.01 53.85 -5.27
CA ALA A 48 1.80 53.59 -6.47
C ALA A 48 2.23 54.89 -7.17
N VAL A 49 1.47 55.98 -7.01
CA VAL A 49 1.69 57.24 -7.72
C VAL A 49 2.43 58.25 -6.88
N TRP A 50 2.22 58.30 -5.56
CA TRP A 50 2.80 59.31 -4.67
C TRP A 50 3.57 58.70 -3.51
N GLU A 51 4.71 59.30 -3.18
CA GLU A 51 5.44 59.04 -1.93
C GLU A 51 4.69 59.58 -0.69
N SER A 52 4.01 60.73 -0.86
CA SER A 52 3.11 61.30 0.14
C SER A 52 1.85 61.78 -0.58
N PRO A 53 0.69 61.13 -0.35
CA PRO A 53 -0.55 61.47 -1.05
C PRO A 53 -1.02 62.92 -0.77
N PRO A 54 -1.60 63.62 -1.75
CA PRO A 54 -2.18 64.95 -1.55
C PRO A 54 -3.46 64.88 -0.69
N ALA A 55 -3.94 66.02 -0.17
CA ALA A 55 -5.09 66.08 0.75
C ALA A 55 -6.40 65.45 0.22
N ALA A 56 -6.57 65.35 -1.10
CA ALA A 56 -7.70 64.69 -1.76
C ALA A 56 -7.20 63.80 -2.90
N PRO A 57 -6.57 62.64 -2.61
CA PRO A 57 -5.97 61.79 -3.64
C PRO A 57 -7.05 61.21 -4.56
N GLU A 58 -8.26 60.95 -4.03
CA GLU A 58 -9.40 60.44 -4.81
C GLU A 58 -9.80 61.30 -5.99
N SER A 59 -9.87 62.60 -5.77
CA SER A 59 -10.24 63.55 -6.82
C SER A 59 -9.15 63.59 -7.90
N ASN A 60 -7.87 63.60 -7.50
CA ASN A 60 -6.73 63.65 -8.42
C ASN A 60 -6.61 62.40 -9.29
N ILE A 61 -6.78 61.19 -8.73
CA ILE A 61 -6.78 59.96 -9.53
C ILE A 61 -7.96 59.96 -10.49
N ARG A 62 -9.17 60.39 -10.08
CA ARG A 62 -10.32 60.51 -11.01
C ARG A 62 -10.00 61.43 -12.19
N THR A 63 -9.32 62.56 -11.94
CA THR A 63 -8.84 63.47 -13.00
C THR A 63 -7.81 62.80 -13.93
N TYR A 64 -6.85 62.07 -13.37
CA TYR A 64 -5.84 61.36 -14.16
C TYR A 64 -6.44 60.22 -14.97
N VAL A 65 -7.36 59.43 -14.40
CA VAL A 65 -8.13 58.42 -15.12
C VAL A 65 -8.94 59.04 -16.26
N ALA A 66 -9.60 60.17 -16.03
CA ALA A 66 -10.34 60.87 -17.07
C ALA A 66 -9.43 61.33 -18.23
N ALA A 67 -8.18 61.74 -17.93
CA ALA A 67 -7.18 62.06 -18.95
C ALA A 67 -6.69 60.81 -19.69
N LEU A 68 -6.39 59.72 -18.97
CA LEU A 68 -5.96 58.44 -19.54
C LEU A 68 -7.04 57.82 -20.43
N ARG A 69 -8.32 57.92 -20.07
CA ARG A 69 -9.45 57.47 -20.90
C ARG A 69 -9.53 58.16 -22.26
N LYS A 70 -9.00 59.37 -22.40
CA LYS A 70 -8.93 60.01 -23.73
C LYS A 70 -7.89 59.34 -24.63
N LEU A 71 -6.86 58.75 -24.04
CA LEU A 71 -5.78 58.05 -24.74
C LEU A 71 -6.14 56.58 -24.99
N VAL A 72 -6.79 55.92 -24.02
CA VAL A 72 -7.14 54.49 -24.02
C VAL A 72 -8.63 54.29 -23.64
N PRO A 73 -9.59 54.76 -24.46
CA PRO A 73 -11.00 54.83 -24.09
C PRO A 73 -11.67 53.47 -23.87
N ASP A 74 -11.29 52.47 -24.67
CA ASP A 74 -11.92 51.14 -24.65
C ASP A 74 -11.26 50.20 -23.62
N ASP A 75 -10.06 50.54 -23.15
CA ASP A 75 -9.25 49.66 -22.31
C ASP A 75 -9.40 49.99 -20.80
N LEU A 76 -9.74 51.22 -20.40
CA LEU A 76 -9.73 51.64 -18.99
C LEU A 76 -11.13 51.79 -18.38
N VAL A 77 -11.58 50.74 -17.69
CA VAL A 77 -12.92 50.65 -17.09
C VAL A 77 -12.92 50.98 -15.59
N THR A 78 -14.01 51.57 -15.12
CA THR A 78 -14.29 51.69 -13.67
C THR A 78 -15.05 50.45 -13.25
N VAL A 79 -14.60 49.82 -12.18
CA VAL A 79 -15.20 48.62 -11.59
C VAL A 79 -15.48 48.88 -10.11
N PRO A 80 -16.38 48.12 -9.47
CA PRO A 80 -16.53 48.21 -8.01
C PRO A 80 -15.17 48.03 -7.32
N GLY A 81 -14.78 49.01 -6.50
CA GLY A 81 -13.52 48.98 -5.74
C GLY A 81 -12.29 49.61 -6.42
N GLY A 82 -12.36 50.04 -7.69
CA GLY A 82 -11.21 50.68 -8.33
C GLY A 82 -11.28 50.82 -9.86
N TYR A 83 -10.12 50.65 -10.51
CA TYR A 83 -9.97 50.76 -11.96
C TYR A 83 -9.29 49.53 -12.52
N ARG A 84 -9.60 49.17 -13.77
CA ARG A 84 -9.02 48.03 -14.46
C ARG A 84 -8.62 48.42 -15.87
N LEU A 85 -7.40 48.05 -16.27
CA LEU A 85 -6.94 48.12 -17.65
C LEU A 85 -7.20 46.77 -18.32
N VAL A 86 -8.21 46.70 -19.18
CA VAL A 86 -8.68 45.49 -19.87
C VAL A 86 -7.88 45.31 -21.16
N VAL A 87 -6.68 44.78 -21.02
CA VAL A 87 -5.80 44.45 -22.15
C VAL A 87 -5.23 43.04 -21.96
N PRO A 88 -5.05 42.26 -23.04
CA PRO A 88 -4.38 40.97 -22.95
C PRO A 88 -2.96 41.14 -22.42
N SER A 89 -2.48 40.18 -21.62
CA SER A 89 -1.10 40.20 -21.08
C SER A 89 -0.03 40.20 -22.18
N GLU A 90 -0.34 39.72 -23.38
CA GLU A 90 0.54 39.76 -24.54
C GLU A 90 0.75 41.17 -25.12
N GLU A 91 -0.15 42.10 -24.81
CA GLU A 91 -0.01 43.51 -25.22
C GLU A 91 0.85 44.32 -24.24
N VAL A 92 1.22 43.74 -23.09
CA VAL A 92 2.10 44.35 -22.08
C VAL A 92 3.42 43.60 -22.07
N ASP A 93 4.54 44.28 -22.29
CA ASP A 93 5.86 43.62 -22.37
C ASP A 93 6.26 42.88 -21.08
N VAL A 94 5.78 43.31 -19.91
CA VAL A 94 5.93 42.58 -18.64
C VAL A 94 5.20 41.23 -18.68
N GLY A 95 3.97 41.19 -19.22
CA GLY A 95 3.21 39.94 -19.36
C GLY A 95 3.87 38.97 -20.34
N VAL A 96 4.44 39.49 -21.44
CA VAL A 96 5.25 38.69 -22.37
C VAL A 96 6.50 38.16 -21.68
N PHE A 97 7.23 38.99 -20.94
CA PHE A 97 8.42 38.59 -20.18
C PHE A 97 8.11 37.46 -19.20
N THR A 98 7.07 37.60 -18.38
CA THR A 98 6.66 36.57 -17.41
C THR A 98 6.35 35.24 -18.10
N ARG A 99 5.61 35.26 -19.21
CA ARG A 99 5.27 34.05 -19.96
C ARG A 99 6.49 33.37 -20.57
N VAL A 100 7.39 34.14 -21.18
CA VAL A 100 8.61 33.59 -21.82
C VAL A 100 9.55 33.02 -20.76
N CYS A 101 9.69 33.68 -19.59
CA CYS A 101 10.45 33.13 -18.47
C CYS A 101 9.86 31.81 -17.97
N ALA A 102 8.53 31.71 -17.84
CA ALA A 102 7.87 30.47 -17.43
C ALA A 102 8.11 29.32 -18.42
N ALA A 103 8.12 29.61 -19.72
CA ALA A 103 8.48 28.62 -20.74
C ALA A 103 9.95 28.18 -20.65
N GLY A 104 10.86 29.09 -20.31
CA GLY A 104 12.27 28.77 -20.04
C GLY A 104 12.45 27.89 -18.81
N ASP A 105 11.76 28.21 -17.71
CA ASP A 105 11.78 27.42 -16.48
C ASP A 105 11.23 26.00 -16.70
N GLU A 106 10.18 25.87 -17.51
CA GLU A 106 9.61 24.57 -17.84
C GLU A 106 10.56 23.74 -18.71
N ALA A 107 11.19 24.35 -19.72
CA ALA A 107 12.20 23.67 -20.52
C ALA A 107 13.39 23.21 -19.66
N LEU A 108 13.80 24.03 -18.68
CA LEU A 108 14.86 23.66 -17.73
C LEU A 108 14.46 22.45 -16.86
N LYS A 109 13.21 22.41 -16.35
CA LYS A 109 12.71 21.25 -15.57
C LYS A 109 12.67 19.96 -16.38
N GLN A 110 12.41 20.07 -17.69
CA GLN A 110 12.38 18.95 -18.62
C GLN A 110 13.77 18.52 -19.11
N GLY A 111 14.84 19.23 -18.70
CA GLY A 111 16.21 18.96 -19.13
C GLY A 111 16.54 19.47 -20.54
N ASP A 112 15.66 20.22 -21.20
CA ASP A 112 15.93 20.84 -22.50
C ASP A 112 16.66 22.18 -22.33
N HIS A 113 17.95 22.10 -22.07
CA HIS A 113 18.81 23.27 -21.81
C HIS A 113 18.89 24.21 -23.04
N ARG A 114 18.77 23.69 -24.27
CA ARG A 114 18.84 24.50 -25.50
C ARG A 114 17.61 25.38 -25.66
N THR A 115 16.43 24.80 -25.44
CA THR A 115 15.19 25.57 -25.46
C THR A 115 15.16 26.56 -24.29
N ALA A 116 15.60 26.17 -23.10
CA ALA A 116 15.68 27.07 -21.95
C ALA A 116 16.56 28.30 -22.23
N VAL A 117 17.77 28.10 -22.77
CA VAL A 117 18.67 29.22 -23.16
C VAL A 117 18.00 30.15 -24.16
N THR A 118 17.38 29.60 -25.21
CA THR A 118 16.69 30.41 -26.23
C THR A 118 15.56 31.24 -25.61
N ARG A 119 14.75 30.66 -24.72
CA ARG A 119 13.65 31.36 -24.06
C ARG A 119 14.15 32.43 -23.09
N TYR A 120 15.19 32.17 -22.31
CA TYR A 120 15.75 33.20 -21.44
C TYR A 120 16.39 34.34 -22.23
N GLU A 121 17.06 34.05 -23.36
CA GLU A 121 17.60 35.06 -24.28
C GLU A 121 16.45 35.94 -24.84
N ASP A 122 15.37 35.32 -25.33
CA ASP A 122 14.16 36.02 -25.79
C ASP A 122 13.56 36.92 -24.70
N ALA A 123 13.50 36.44 -23.45
CA ALA A 123 12.96 37.20 -22.33
C ALA A 123 13.82 38.42 -21.97
N LEU A 124 15.14 38.24 -21.91
CA LEU A 124 16.09 39.31 -21.59
C LEU A 124 16.11 40.39 -22.69
N ALA A 125 15.91 40.01 -23.96
CA ALA A 125 15.84 40.93 -25.09
C ALA A 125 14.65 41.91 -25.05
N LEU A 126 13.62 41.63 -24.24
CA LEU A 126 12.47 42.54 -24.05
C LEU A 126 12.86 43.82 -23.28
N TRP A 127 13.92 43.76 -22.49
CA TRP A 127 14.40 44.86 -21.64
C TRP A 127 15.21 45.88 -22.45
N ARG A 128 14.72 47.13 -22.48
CA ARG A 128 15.32 48.24 -23.23
C ARG A 128 16.12 49.22 -22.35
N GLY A 129 16.28 48.91 -21.06
CA GLY A 129 16.93 49.77 -20.07
C GLY A 129 16.44 49.48 -18.65
N PRO A 130 16.62 50.41 -17.71
CA PRO A 130 15.95 50.41 -16.42
C PRO A 130 14.42 50.41 -16.59
N VAL A 131 13.71 49.68 -15.74
CA VAL A 131 12.24 49.63 -15.77
C VAL A 131 11.67 51.02 -15.44
N LEU A 132 10.72 51.50 -16.24
CA LEU A 132 10.14 52.85 -16.14
C LEU A 132 11.19 53.98 -16.04
N ASP A 133 12.26 53.89 -16.83
CA ASP A 133 13.38 54.83 -16.78
C ASP A 133 12.92 56.31 -16.81
N GLY A 134 13.44 57.09 -15.86
CA GLY A 134 13.14 58.53 -15.69
C GLY A 134 11.75 58.85 -15.11
N LEU A 135 10.99 57.88 -14.59
CA LEU A 135 9.68 58.10 -13.99
C LEU A 135 9.71 57.95 -12.47
N ALA A 136 9.43 59.05 -11.75
CA ALA A 136 9.23 59.01 -10.30
C ALA A 136 7.87 58.37 -9.97
N VAL A 137 7.89 57.33 -9.14
CA VAL A 137 6.74 56.53 -8.72
C VAL A 137 6.61 56.55 -7.19
N GLY A 138 5.50 56.05 -6.65
CA GLY A 138 5.30 55.91 -5.21
C GLY A 138 5.83 54.56 -4.68
N PRO A 139 5.97 54.42 -3.35
CA PRO A 139 6.65 53.29 -2.71
C PRO A 139 6.05 51.93 -3.07
N ARG A 140 4.74 51.87 -3.34
CA ARG A 140 4.09 50.61 -3.72
C ARG A 140 4.59 50.10 -5.07
N LEU A 141 4.64 50.99 -6.06
CA LEU A 141 5.10 50.63 -7.41
C LEU A 141 6.61 50.42 -7.42
N GLU A 142 7.38 51.16 -6.63
CA GLU A 142 8.82 50.91 -6.46
C GLU A 142 9.12 49.47 -6.00
N ALA A 143 8.39 48.97 -5.01
CA ALA A 143 8.54 47.60 -4.53
C ALA A 143 8.23 46.56 -5.62
N GLU A 144 7.19 46.79 -6.43
CA GLU A 144 6.80 45.89 -7.52
C GLU A 144 7.83 45.89 -8.67
N LEU A 145 8.42 47.05 -8.96
CA LEU A 145 9.52 47.17 -9.92
C LEU A 145 10.80 46.48 -9.43
N ALA A 146 11.07 46.52 -8.12
CA ALA A 146 12.21 45.81 -7.53
C ALA A 146 12.07 44.29 -7.66
N LEU A 147 10.87 43.74 -7.45
CA LEU A 147 10.59 42.31 -7.68
C LEU A 147 10.77 41.92 -9.15
N LEU A 148 10.36 42.78 -10.08
CA LEU A 148 10.54 42.53 -11.50
C LEU A 148 12.02 42.56 -11.91
N LEU A 149 12.80 43.47 -11.32
CA LEU A 149 14.25 43.52 -11.52
C LEU A 149 14.95 42.29 -10.94
N GLU A 150 14.54 41.83 -9.76
CA GLU A 150 15.03 40.58 -9.16
C GLU A 150 14.84 39.41 -10.13
N ARG A 151 13.63 39.27 -10.67
CA ARG A 151 13.30 38.21 -11.62
C ARG A 151 14.16 38.26 -12.87
N ARG A 152 14.45 39.45 -13.40
CA ARG A 152 15.37 39.64 -14.53
C ARG A 152 16.77 39.13 -14.21
N LEU A 153 17.29 39.45 -13.02
CA LEU A 153 18.63 39.05 -12.61
C LEU A 153 18.74 37.53 -12.44
N THR A 154 17.75 36.89 -11.81
CA THR A 154 17.69 35.43 -11.71
C THR A 154 17.69 34.77 -13.09
N VAL A 155 16.92 35.31 -14.05
CA VAL A 155 16.87 34.80 -15.42
C VAL A 155 18.21 35.00 -16.14
N ALA A 156 18.88 36.13 -15.93
CA ALA A 156 20.21 36.38 -16.48
C ALA A 156 21.28 35.41 -15.92
N GLU A 157 21.24 35.13 -14.62
CA GLU A 157 22.12 34.17 -13.96
C GLU A 157 21.92 32.75 -14.52
N GLN A 158 20.67 32.30 -14.66
CA GLN A 158 20.35 30.99 -15.23
C GLN A 158 20.71 30.88 -16.71
N HIS A 159 20.40 31.91 -17.50
CA HIS A 159 20.79 31.98 -18.90
C HIS A 159 22.31 31.87 -19.06
N ALA A 160 23.08 32.62 -18.26
CA ALA A 160 24.53 32.59 -18.32
C ALA A 160 25.10 31.22 -17.98
N ARG A 161 24.63 30.60 -16.88
CA ARG A 161 25.05 29.25 -16.48
C ARG A 161 24.84 28.23 -17.59
N LEU A 162 23.63 28.14 -18.12
CA LEU A 162 23.27 27.17 -19.15
C LEU A 162 24.00 27.43 -20.48
N ALA A 163 24.11 28.69 -20.89
CA ALA A 163 24.85 29.05 -22.11
C ALA A 163 26.34 28.71 -21.99
N ILE A 164 26.95 28.91 -20.81
CA ILE A 164 28.34 28.54 -20.56
C ILE A 164 28.51 27.01 -20.61
N GLU A 165 27.57 26.23 -20.07
CA GLU A 165 27.53 24.76 -20.18
C GLU A 165 27.40 24.28 -21.64
N LEU A 166 26.60 24.98 -22.46
CA LEU A 166 26.43 24.68 -23.88
C LEU A 166 27.58 25.18 -24.78
N GLY A 167 28.68 25.68 -24.20
CA GLY A 167 29.85 26.17 -24.94
C GLY A 167 29.67 27.56 -25.56
N GLN A 168 28.64 28.31 -25.17
CA GLN A 168 28.34 29.67 -25.65
C GLN A 168 28.76 30.75 -24.64
N GLY A 169 29.71 30.46 -23.74
CA GLY A 169 30.13 31.39 -22.69
C GLY A 169 30.84 32.64 -23.21
N GLU A 170 31.59 32.55 -24.30
CA GLU A 170 32.41 33.66 -24.81
C GLU A 170 31.56 34.87 -25.24
N ARG A 171 30.39 34.63 -25.89
CA ARG A 171 29.47 35.71 -26.30
C ARG A 171 28.88 36.49 -25.13
N LEU A 172 28.87 35.90 -23.93
CA LEU A 172 28.26 36.51 -22.73
C LEU A 172 29.24 37.33 -21.89
N ILE A 173 30.55 37.25 -22.13
CA ILE A 173 31.57 37.93 -21.31
C ILE A 173 31.31 39.45 -21.23
N ALA A 174 31.02 40.10 -22.37
CA ALA A 174 30.77 41.54 -22.41
C ALA A 174 29.51 41.94 -21.61
N GLU A 175 28.46 41.12 -21.69
CA GLU A 175 27.22 41.34 -20.95
C GLU A 175 27.40 41.10 -19.45
N LEU A 176 28.06 40.00 -19.06
CA LEU A 176 28.36 39.69 -17.66
C LEU A 176 29.22 40.79 -17.02
N ARG A 177 30.22 41.33 -17.72
CA ARG A 177 31.00 42.50 -17.25
C ARG A 177 30.14 43.75 -17.04
N ARG A 178 29.11 43.96 -17.85
CA ARG A 178 28.17 45.08 -17.68
C ARG A 178 27.28 44.83 -16.45
N LEU A 179 26.76 43.62 -16.29
CA LEU A 179 25.89 43.24 -15.17
C LEU A 179 26.63 43.26 -13.84
N THR A 180 27.88 42.79 -13.78
CA THR A 180 28.69 42.85 -12.54
C THR A 180 29.05 44.29 -12.17
N LYS A 181 29.16 45.22 -13.12
CA LYS A 181 29.31 46.65 -12.79
C LYS A 181 28.02 47.28 -12.28
N GLN A 182 26.88 46.87 -12.82
CA GLN A 182 25.57 47.41 -12.44
C GLN A 182 25.06 46.83 -11.12
N PHE A 183 25.37 45.56 -10.84
CA PHE A 183 24.97 44.81 -9.66
C PHE A 183 26.19 44.17 -8.99
N PRO A 184 27.10 44.99 -8.44
CA PRO A 184 28.43 44.55 -8.04
C PRO A 184 28.41 43.61 -6.82
N LEU A 185 27.36 43.66 -5.99
CA LEU A 185 27.20 42.77 -4.83
C LEU A 185 26.61 41.39 -5.17
N ARG A 186 26.31 41.08 -6.44
CA ARG A 186 25.78 39.77 -6.83
C ARG A 186 26.88 38.80 -7.24
N GLU A 187 27.35 38.03 -6.26
CA GLU A 187 28.42 37.05 -6.42
C GLU A 187 28.18 36.03 -7.56
N GLN A 188 26.92 35.63 -7.80
CA GLN A 188 26.60 34.68 -8.87
C GLN A 188 26.95 35.21 -10.26
N LEU A 189 26.79 36.52 -10.53
CA LEU A 189 27.19 37.12 -11.81
C LEU A 189 28.71 37.09 -11.99
N TRP A 190 29.46 37.30 -10.91
CA TRP A 190 30.92 37.18 -10.90
C TRP A 190 31.37 35.74 -11.14
N LEU A 191 30.68 34.77 -10.53
CA LEU A 191 30.95 33.35 -10.72
C LEU A 191 30.76 32.94 -12.18
N GLN A 192 29.65 33.35 -12.81
CA GLN A 192 29.41 33.08 -14.22
C GLN A 192 30.45 33.78 -15.13
N LEU A 193 30.87 35.00 -14.80
CA LEU A 193 31.94 35.69 -15.53
C LEU A 193 33.26 34.91 -15.46
N MET A 194 33.64 34.44 -14.28
CA MET A 194 34.87 33.64 -14.09
C MET A 194 34.80 32.31 -14.87
N HIS A 195 33.66 31.61 -14.86
CA HIS A 195 33.47 30.39 -15.64
C HIS A 195 33.53 30.64 -17.15
N ALA A 196 32.91 31.72 -17.64
CA ALA A 196 32.98 32.10 -19.05
C ALA A 196 34.42 32.40 -19.49
N LEU A 197 35.19 33.14 -18.67
CA LEU A 197 36.60 33.46 -18.93
C LEU A 197 37.50 32.22 -18.87
N GLN A 198 37.25 31.29 -17.94
CA GLN A 198 37.96 30.01 -17.88
C GLN A 198 37.74 29.20 -19.16
N ARG A 199 36.49 29.02 -19.59
CA ARG A 199 36.18 28.24 -20.81
C ARG A 199 36.68 28.90 -22.09
N ALA A 200 36.78 30.23 -22.11
CA ALA A 200 37.41 30.98 -23.19
C ALA A 200 38.96 30.95 -23.13
N ASN A 201 39.56 30.15 -22.24
CA ASN A 201 41.00 30.04 -22.04
C ASN A 201 41.69 31.38 -21.69
N ARG A 202 41.02 32.22 -20.88
CA ARG A 202 41.50 33.52 -20.38
C ARG A 202 41.64 33.51 -18.84
N PRO A 203 42.44 32.60 -18.25
CA PRO A 203 42.50 32.40 -16.80
C PRO A 203 43.00 33.63 -16.04
N ALA A 204 43.91 34.42 -16.61
CA ALA A 204 44.40 35.66 -15.99
C ALA A 204 43.27 36.67 -15.74
N GLU A 205 42.33 36.79 -16.67
CA GLU A 205 41.18 37.68 -16.51
C GLU A 205 40.14 37.13 -15.52
N ALA A 206 40.03 35.80 -15.40
CA ALA A 206 39.18 35.16 -14.40
C ALA A 206 39.74 35.39 -12.98
N LEU A 207 41.06 35.28 -12.80
CA LEU A 207 41.73 35.60 -11.54
C LEU A 207 41.58 37.09 -11.18
N GLN A 208 41.72 37.99 -12.17
CA GLN A 208 41.47 39.41 -11.95
C GLN A 208 40.02 39.68 -11.52
N ALA A 209 39.04 39.02 -12.13
CA ALA A 209 37.63 39.17 -11.75
C ALA A 209 37.36 38.70 -10.30
N PHE A 210 38.07 37.67 -9.82
CA PHE A 210 38.00 37.25 -8.42
C PHE A 210 38.56 38.31 -7.46
N GLU A 211 39.72 38.89 -7.80
CA GLU A 211 40.30 39.95 -6.97
C GLU A 211 39.42 41.20 -6.95
N ASP A 212 38.83 41.57 -8.10
CA ASP A 212 37.92 42.72 -8.20
C ASP A 212 36.70 42.56 -7.28
N VAL A 213 36.07 41.38 -7.26
CA VAL A 213 34.91 41.12 -6.37
C VAL A 213 35.33 40.97 -4.91
N ARG A 214 36.51 40.40 -4.62
CA ARG A 214 37.02 40.24 -3.26
C ARG A 214 37.27 41.59 -2.60
N VAL A 215 37.93 42.52 -3.30
CA VAL A 215 38.17 43.89 -2.80
C VAL A 215 36.85 44.61 -2.59
N LEU A 216 35.93 44.53 -3.56
CA LEU A 216 34.62 45.16 -3.47
C LEU A 216 33.80 44.66 -2.27
N LEU A 217 33.70 43.34 -2.06
CA LEU A 217 32.93 42.78 -0.94
C LEU A 217 33.56 43.09 0.42
N ALA A 218 34.90 43.12 0.48
CA ALA A 218 35.61 43.53 1.69
C ALA A 218 35.35 45.00 2.02
N ASP A 219 35.35 45.89 1.03
CA ASP A 219 35.15 47.33 1.21
C ASP A 219 33.69 47.70 1.53
N GLU A 220 32.71 47.09 0.84
CA GLU A 220 31.29 47.43 0.97
C GLU A 220 30.57 46.66 2.09
N LEU A 221 30.94 45.39 2.32
CA LEU A 221 30.24 44.49 3.25
C LEU A 221 31.12 43.94 4.39
N GLY A 222 32.45 44.13 4.33
CA GLY A 222 33.38 43.58 5.33
C GLY A 222 33.50 42.05 5.31
N THR A 223 33.12 41.41 4.20
CA THR A 223 33.05 39.95 4.07
C THR A 223 33.94 39.43 2.93
N ASP A 224 34.45 38.22 3.09
CA ASP A 224 35.12 37.49 2.00
C ASP A 224 34.12 36.91 0.98
N PRO A 225 34.55 36.64 -0.27
CA PRO A 225 33.72 35.94 -1.26
C PRO A 225 33.21 34.57 -0.77
N GLY A 226 32.03 34.20 -1.24
CA GLY A 226 31.39 32.91 -1.01
C GLY A 226 32.23 31.70 -1.44
N SER A 227 31.81 30.51 -0.98
CA SER A 227 32.51 29.24 -1.22
C SER A 227 32.77 28.97 -2.69
N ASP A 228 31.78 29.22 -3.55
CA ASP A 228 31.83 28.84 -4.96
C ASP A 228 32.87 29.65 -5.74
N LEU A 229 32.96 30.97 -5.46
CA LEU A 229 34.00 31.84 -6.01
C LEU A 229 35.40 31.44 -5.53
N ARG A 230 35.55 31.13 -4.22
CA ARG A 230 36.83 30.69 -3.66
C ARG A 230 37.27 29.33 -4.20
N GLU A 231 36.34 28.40 -4.41
CA GLU A 231 36.64 27.09 -4.98
C GLU A 231 37.09 27.20 -6.44
N LEU A 232 36.39 28.01 -7.24
CA LEU A 232 36.79 28.26 -8.62
C LEU A 232 38.16 28.94 -8.70
N HIS A 233 38.44 29.91 -7.84
CA HIS A 233 39.75 30.55 -7.72
C HIS A 233 40.86 29.55 -7.37
N ALA A 234 40.63 28.67 -6.38
CA ALA A 234 41.58 27.65 -5.99
C ALA A 234 41.86 26.63 -7.12
N ARG A 235 40.84 26.26 -7.90
CA ARG A 235 40.99 25.39 -9.08
C ARG A 235 41.82 26.07 -10.18
N LEU A 236 41.56 27.35 -10.46
CA LEU A 236 42.31 28.11 -11.46
C LEU A 236 43.80 28.26 -11.08
N LEU A 237 44.11 28.47 -9.79
CA LEU A 237 45.50 28.56 -9.30
C LEU A 237 46.27 27.24 -9.41
N ARG A 238 45.60 26.09 -9.30
CA ARG A 238 46.24 24.76 -9.41
C ARG A 238 46.57 24.35 -10.84
N GLY A 239 46.04 25.04 -11.85
CA GLY A 239 46.24 24.67 -13.26
C GLY A 239 45.57 23.34 -13.65
N ASP A 240 44.63 22.84 -12.83
CA ASP A 240 43.90 21.60 -13.11
C ASP A 240 43.05 21.75 -14.37
N GLN A 241 43.53 21.19 -15.48
CA GLN A 241 42.64 20.80 -16.57
C GLN A 241 41.84 19.56 -16.13
N PRO A 242 40.53 19.47 -16.40
CA PRO A 242 39.75 18.30 -16.01
C PRO A 242 40.34 17.03 -16.65
N ARG A 243 40.79 16.08 -15.82
CA ARG A 243 41.05 14.70 -16.26
C ARG A 243 39.71 14.10 -16.70
N PRO A 244 39.65 13.34 -17.82
CA PRO A 244 38.42 12.63 -18.18
C PRO A 244 38.09 11.65 -17.05
N ALA A 245 36.86 11.73 -16.52
CA ALA A 245 36.40 10.87 -15.45
C ALA A 245 36.47 9.39 -15.89
N LEU A 246 37.12 8.56 -15.07
CA LEU A 246 37.20 7.11 -15.28
C LEU A 246 35.79 6.52 -15.14
N ASN A 247 35.28 5.80 -16.13
CA ASN A 247 33.95 5.18 -16.05
C ASN A 247 34.00 3.72 -16.55
N THR A 248 33.84 2.77 -15.64
CA THR A 248 33.79 1.32 -15.94
C THR A 248 32.40 0.72 -15.73
N LEU A 249 31.36 1.55 -15.61
CA LEU A 249 30.00 1.07 -15.39
C LEU A 249 29.50 0.26 -16.61
N PRO A 250 28.76 -0.83 -16.37
CA PRO A 250 27.99 -1.50 -17.42
C PRO A 250 27.01 -0.54 -18.10
N ARG A 251 26.58 -0.88 -19.31
CA ARG A 251 25.57 -0.07 -20.03
C ARG A 251 24.30 0.04 -19.19
N ASP A 252 23.73 1.25 -19.14
CA ASP A 252 22.42 1.45 -18.55
C ASP A 252 21.32 0.78 -19.38
N VAL A 253 20.20 0.49 -18.73
CA VAL A 253 19.06 -0.20 -19.31
C VAL A 253 18.06 0.83 -19.83
N ALA A 254 17.84 0.85 -21.15
CA ALA A 254 17.01 1.86 -21.82
C ALA A 254 15.52 1.82 -21.45
N ASP A 255 15.03 0.66 -21.00
CA ASP A 255 13.66 0.40 -20.55
C ASP A 255 13.60 0.26 -19.02
N PHE A 256 14.35 1.09 -18.28
CA PHE A 256 14.23 1.18 -16.83
C PHE A 256 12.85 1.74 -16.46
N THR A 257 12.11 1.02 -15.61
CA THR A 257 10.72 1.36 -15.25
C THR A 257 10.54 1.31 -13.74
N GLY A 258 9.86 2.31 -13.20
CA GLY A 258 9.50 2.38 -11.78
C GLY A 258 10.66 2.79 -10.85
N ARG A 259 10.54 2.47 -9.56
CA ARG A 259 11.58 2.64 -8.52
C ARG A 259 11.98 4.08 -8.18
N THR A 260 11.12 5.05 -8.49
CA THR A 260 11.39 6.47 -8.20
C THR A 260 11.60 6.71 -6.70
N ALA A 261 10.79 6.06 -5.85
CA ALA A 261 10.89 6.21 -4.40
C ALA A 261 12.21 5.65 -3.83
N GLU A 262 12.64 4.50 -4.33
CA GLU A 262 13.93 3.88 -3.98
C GLU A 262 15.11 4.72 -4.45
N ILE A 263 15.05 5.24 -5.68
CA ILE A 263 16.05 6.18 -6.22
C ILE A 263 16.12 7.43 -5.36
N ASP A 264 14.98 8.03 -5.00
CA ASP A 264 14.93 9.23 -4.15
C ASP A 264 15.46 8.95 -2.74
N ARG A 265 15.21 7.76 -2.20
CA ARG A 265 15.72 7.34 -0.89
C ARG A 265 17.24 7.17 -0.91
N LEU A 266 17.78 6.47 -1.91
CA LEU A 266 19.23 6.32 -2.08
C LEU A 266 19.90 7.66 -2.36
N THR A 267 19.29 8.51 -3.19
CA THR A 267 19.81 9.85 -3.52
C THR A 267 19.84 10.76 -2.30
N ARG A 268 18.79 10.75 -1.45
CA ARG A 268 18.79 11.50 -0.18
C ARG A 268 19.83 11.00 0.83
N ALA A 269 20.07 9.68 0.87
CA ALA A 269 21.12 9.11 1.72
C ALA A 269 22.52 9.61 1.32
N VAL A 270 22.71 9.91 0.03
CA VAL A 270 23.96 10.45 -0.54
C VAL A 270 24.14 11.95 -0.25
N THR A 271 23.07 12.76 -0.27
CA THR A 271 23.17 14.22 -0.14
C THR A 271 23.23 14.74 1.30
N GLY A 272 22.98 13.89 2.31
CA GLY A 272 22.71 14.32 3.69
C GLY A 272 23.80 14.10 4.75
N ARG A 273 24.99 13.58 4.45
CA ARG A 273 25.98 13.19 5.49
C ARG A 273 27.43 13.55 5.19
N SER A 274 28.17 13.93 6.25
CA SER A 274 29.62 14.11 6.32
C SER A 274 30.41 12.81 6.54
N ALA A 275 29.78 11.64 6.39
CA ALA A 275 30.33 10.31 6.66
C ALA A 275 30.32 9.44 5.40
N VAL A 276 31.11 8.36 5.37
CA VAL A 276 31.15 7.36 4.28
C VAL A 276 29.73 6.82 4.03
N VAL A 277 29.21 6.97 2.82
CA VAL A 277 27.87 6.46 2.46
C VAL A 277 28.04 5.08 1.83
N ILE A 278 27.57 4.05 2.54
CA ILE A 278 27.51 2.67 2.04
C ILE A 278 26.03 2.29 1.98
N SER A 279 25.56 2.01 0.77
CA SER A 279 24.17 1.56 0.55
C SER A 279 24.18 0.11 0.11
N ALA A 280 23.62 -0.77 0.93
CA ALA A 280 23.43 -2.17 0.59
C ALA A 280 22.02 -2.37 0.00
N ILE A 281 21.94 -3.00 -1.16
CA ILE A 281 20.71 -3.28 -1.90
C ILE A 281 20.53 -4.80 -1.95
N ASP A 282 19.54 -5.30 -1.22
CA ASP A 282 19.18 -6.71 -1.13
C ASP A 282 17.77 -6.97 -1.70
N GLY A 283 17.34 -8.23 -1.74
CA GLY A 283 16.05 -8.64 -2.31
C GLY A 283 16.11 -9.92 -3.14
N MET A 284 14.94 -10.41 -3.57
CA MET A 284 14.79 -11.69 -4.27
C MET A 284 15.59 -11.76 -5.59
N PRO A 285 16.07 -12.94 -6.02
CA PRO A 285 16.64 -13.13 -7.36
C PRO A 285 15.72 -12.59 -8.47
N GLY A 286 16.27 -11.81 -9.40
CA GLY A 286 15.50 -11.25 -10.53
C GLY A 286 14.72 -9.96 -10.23
N VAL A 287 14.77 -9.43 -8.99
CA VAL A 287 14.07 -8.19 -8.59
C VAL A 287 14.69 -6.90 -9.16
N GLY A 288 15.90 -6.97 -9.73
CA GLY A 288 16.55 -5.83 -10.40
C GLY A 288 17.57 -5.03 -9.57
N LYS A 289 18.17 -5.62 -8.52
CA LYS A 289 19.19 -4.97 -7.66
C LYS A 289 20.35 -4.37 -8.46
N THR A 290 21.01 -5.17 -9.29
CA THR A 290 22.11 -4.74 -10.17
C THR A 290 21.65 -3.63 -11.12
N THR A 291 20.47 -3.79 -11.72
CA THR A 291 19.90 -2.78 -12.62
C THR A 291 19.65 -1.46 -11.90
N LEU A 292 19.11 -1.47 -10.67
CA LEU A 292 18.91 -0.25 -9.87
C LEU A 292 20.25 0.40 -9.51
N ALA A 293 21.23 -0.38 -9.04
CA ALA A 293 22.54 0.14 -8.65
C ALA A 293 23.27 0.80 -9.82
N VAL A 294 23.27 0.15 -10.99
CA VAL A 294 23.88 0.69 -12.22
C VAL A 294 23.11 1.91 -12.73
N HIS A 295 21.76 1.87 -12.72
CA HIS A 295 20.95 3.01 -13.15
C HIS A 295 21.14 4.23 -12.26
N LEU A 296 21.18 4.05 -10.93
CA LEU A 296 21.48 5.12 -9.99
C LEU A 296 22.90 5.65 -10.20
N ALA A 297 23.88 4.78 -10.44
CA ALA A 297 25.25 5.20 -10.72
C ALA A 297 25.30 6.11 -11.96
N HIS A 298 24.65 5.76 -13.06
CA HIS A 298 24.60 6.62 -14.26
C HIS A 298 23.94 7.99 -14.05
N ARG A 299 23.08 8.14 -13.02
CA ARG A 299 22.39 9.41 -12.71
C ARG A 299 23.15 10.32 -11.76
N LEU A 300 24.12 9.78 -11.01
CA LEU A 300 24.92 10.55 -10.06
C LEU A 300 26.25 10.95 -10.69
N GLU A 301 26.59 12.24 -10.61
CA GLU A 301 27.88 12.75 -11.06
C GLU A 301 28.91 12.66 -9.94
N TYR A 302 30.02 11.96 -10.20
CA TYR A 302 31.18 11.88 -9.30
C TYR A 302 32.42 12.41 -10.04
N PRO A 303 33.14 13.39 -9.45
CA PRO A 303 34.12 14.19 -10.19
C PRO A 303 35.36 13.40 -10.62
N ASP A 304 35.73 12.36 -9.87
CA ASP A 304 36.95 11.57 -10.14
C ASP A 304 36.66 10.26 -10.88
N GLY A 305 35.39 9.83 -10.97
CA GLY A 305 34.98 8.66 -11.74
C GLY A 305 34.06 7.68 -11.03
N GLN A 306 33.70 6.63 -11.76
CA GLN A 306 32.72 5.61 -11.40
C GLN A 306 33.25 4.22 -11.76
N LEU A 307 33.28 3.32 -10.78
CA LEU A 307 33.84 1.99 -10.89
C LEU A 307 32.75 0.92 -10.66
N PHE A 308 32.88 -0.20 -11.36
CA PHE A 308 32.01 -1.37 -11.20
C PHE A 308 32.87 -2.63 -11.11
N ILE A 309 32.55 -3.51 -10.16
CA ILE A 309 33.10 -4.85 -10.06
C ILE A 309 32.00 -5.84 -9.70
N ASP A 310 31.94 -6.95 -10.45
CA ASP A 310 31.11 -8.10 -10.14
C ASP A 310 31.90 -9.06 -9.25
N LEU A 311 31.45 -9.24 -8.01
CA LEU A 311 32.05 -10.13 -7.02
C LEU A 311 31.65 -11.60 -7.24
N HIS A 312 30.87 -11.87 -8.29
CA HIS A 312 30.47 -13.19 -8.78
C HIS A 312 29.82 -14.11 -7.74
N ALA A 313 29.34 -13.60 -6.61
CA ALA A 313 28.56 -14.43 -5.70
C ALA A 313 27.31 -14.93 -6.43
N HIS A 314 26.98 -16.20 -6.21
CA HIS A 314 25.80 -16.82 -6.82
C HIS A 314 25.81 -16.80 -8.37
N THR A 315 27.01 -16.84 -8.99
CA THR A 315 27.18 -16.98 -10.45
C THR A 315 27.47 -18.44 -10.83
N ALA A 316 26.69 -19.01 -11.74
CA ALA A 316 26.85 -20.42 -12.13
C ALA A 316 28.25 -20.70 -12.74
N GLY A 317 28.95 -21.69 -12.19
CA GLY A 317 30.25 -22.14 -12.70
C GLY A 317 31.44 -21.22 -12.36
N ARG A 318 31.28 -20.24 -11.46
CA ARG A 318 32.35 -19.36 -10.98
C ARG A 318 32.37 -19.31 -9.45
N ALA A 319 33.56 -19.30 -8.87
CA ALA A 319 33.74 -19.01 -7.44
C ALA A 319 33.56 -17.49 -7.20
N PRO A 320 33.07 -17.07 -6.02
CA PRO A 320 33.07 -15.66 -5.62
C PRO A 320 34.49 -15.07 -5.69
N VAL A 321 34.58 -13.78 -6.02
CA VAL A 321 35.87 -13.08 -6.12
C VAL A 321 36.43 -12.86 -4.72
N GLU A 322 37.68 -13.28 -4.49
CA GLU A 322 38.37 -13.02 -3.23
C GLU A 322 38.66 -11.52 -3.06
N PRO A 323 38.60 -10.95 -1.85
CA PRO A 323 38.84 -9.53 -1.61
C PRO A 323 40.19 -9.03 -2.14
N THR A 324 41.22 -9.88 -2.11
CA THR A 324 42.54 -9.57 -2.68
C THR A 324 42.48 -9.31 -4.18
N ASP A 325 41.73 -10.11 -4.93
CA ASP A 325 41.60 -10.01 -6.38
C ASP A 325 40.71 -8.82 -6.76
N ALA A 326 39.64 -8.59 -6.00
CA ALA A 326 38.80 -7.41 -6.17
C ALA A 326 39.60 -6.10 -6.01
N LEU A 327 40.46 -6.01 -4.98
CA LEU A 327 41.33 -4.84 -4.77
C LEU A 327 42.37 -4.67 -5.88
N ASP A 328 42.94 -5.76 -6.40
CA ASP A 328 43.88 -5.68 -7.54
C ASP A 328 43.21 -5.06 -8.77
N VAL A 329 42.00 -5.50 -9.10
CA VAL A 329 41.21 -4.95 -10.22
C VAL A 329 40.93 -3.46 -10.01
N LEU A 330 40.46 -3.07 -8.82
CA LEU A 330 40.11 -1.67 -8.51
C LEU A 330 41.34 -0.75 -8.51
N LEU A 331 42.47 -1.18 -7.94
CA LEU A 331 43.71 -0.40 -7.89
C LEU A 331 44.32 -0.24 -9.29
N ARG A 332 44.30 -1.29 -10.12
CA ARG A 332 44.74 -1.19 -11.54
C ARG A 332 43.85 -0.26 -12.35
N ALA A 333 42.55 -0.23 -12.08
CA ALA A 333 41.62 0.69 -12.76
C ALA A 333 41.99 2.16 -12.50
N LEU A 334 42.56 2.47 -11.33
CA LEU A 334 43.10 3.81 -11.00
C LEU A 334 44.47 4.11 -11.64
N GLY A 335 45.05 3.16 -12.38
CA GLY A 335 46.33 3.32 -13.06
C GLY A 335 47.56 3.00 -12.20
N LEU A 336 47.39 2.32 -11.06
CA LEU A 336 48.51 1.89 -10.21
C LEU A 336 49.17 0.63 -10.78
N GLU A 337 50.49 0.70 -11.00
CA GLU A 337 51.28 -0.42 -11.53
C GLU A 337 51.95 -1.26 -10.43
N GLU A 338 52.33 -0.63 -9.30
CA GLU A 338 52.94 -1.30 -8.14
C GLU A 338 51.88 -1.57 -7.06
N ILE A 339 51.38 -2.81 -7.01
CA ILE A 339 50.34 -3.24 -6.06
C ILE A 339 50.93 -4.28 -5.09
N PRO A 340 50.81 -4.08 -3.76
CA PRO A 340 51.27 -5.04 -2.74
C PRO A 340 50.62 -6.42 -2.88
N VAL A 341 51.16 -7.46 -2.22
CA VAL A 341 50.62 -8.83 -2.30
C VAL A 341 49.57 -9.09 -1.21
N GLY A 342 49.73 -8.49 -0.02
CA GLY A 342 48.85 -8.72 1.13
C GLY A 342 47.49 -8.01 1.05
N LEU A 343 46.44 -8.65 1.58
CA LEU A 343 45.09 -8.08 1.64
C LEU A 343 45.05 -6.74 2.41
N ASP A 344 45.65 -6.71 3.60
CA ASP A 344 45.66 -5.51 4.45
C ASP A 344 46.42 -4.35 3.81
N GLU A 345 47.54 -4.66 3.15
CA GLU A 345 48.36 -3.69 2.43
C GLU A 345 47.60 -3.10 1.22
N ARG A 346 46.91 -3.95 0.44
CA ARG A 346 46.03 -3.50 -0.67
C ARG A 346 44.85 -2.67 -0.16
N ALA A 347 44.21 -3.09 0.93
CA ALA A 347 43.09 -2.36 1.51
C ALA A 347 43.53 -0.99 2.07
N ALA A 348 44.71 -0.93 2.68
CA ALA A 348 45.30 0.33 3.13
C ALA A 348 45.61 1.28 1.96
N LEU A 349 46.22 0.76 0.88
CA LEU A 349 46.49 1.52 -0.34
C LEU A 349 45.19 2.02 -0.99
N TRP A 350 44.17 1.16 -1.07
CA TRP A 350 42.84 1.52 -1.57
C TRP A 350 42.20 2.66 -0.79
N ARG A 351 42.21 2.59 0.55
CA ARG A 351 41.69 3.68 1.39
C ARG A 351 42.51 4.96 1.23
N ALA A 352 43.82 4.87 1.02
CA ALA A 352 44.68 6.02 0.79
C ALA A 352 44.31 6.74 -0.53
N GLU A 353 44.05 6.01 -1.61
CA GLU A 353 43.59 6.60 -2.88
C GLU A 353 42.18 7.20 -2.77
N LEU A 354 41.24 6.47 -2.14
CA LEU A 354 39.89 6.97 -1.88
C LEU A 354 39.83 8.19 -0.94
N SER A 355 40.92 8.51 -0.25
CA SER A 355 41.02 9.75 0.53
C SER A 355 41.31 10.99 -0.32
N ARG A 356 41.83 10.78 -1.53
CA ARG A 356 42.19 11.83 -2.49
C ARG A 356 41.15 11.97 -3.60
N LEU A 357 40.45 10.88 -3.92
CA LEU A 357 39.46 10.79 -4.99
C LEU A 357 38.04 10.68 -4.43
N ARG A 358 37.08 11.29 -5.11
CA ARG A 358 35.65 11.17 -4.88
C ARG A 358 35.05 10.27 -5.97
N LEU A 359 35.00 8.97 -5.67
CA LEU A 359 34.52 7.94 -6.60
C LEU A 359 33.15 7.39 -6.18
N LEU A 360 32.41 6.91 -7.16
CA LEU A 360 31.29 5.99 -6.96
C LEU A 360 31.76 4.57 -7.29
N VAL A 361 31.61 3.63 -6.36
CA VAL A 361 32.00 2.23 -6.57
C VAL A 361 30.77 1.33 -6.42
N VAL A 362 30.48 0.54 -7.45
CA VAL A 362 29.44 -0.49 -7.42
C VAL A 362 30.08 -1.86 -7.21
N LEU A 363 29.77 -2.49 -6.07
CA LEU A 363 30.14 -3.85 -5.71
C LEU A 363 28.94 -4.75 -5.97
N ASP A 364 28.89 -5.40 -7.12
CA ASP A 364 27.75 -6.23 -7.54
C ASP A 364 27.91 -7.68 -7.07
N ASN A 365 26.81 -8.31 -6.66
CA ASN A 365 26.75 -9.71 -6.22
C ASN A 365 27.76 -10.05 -5.10
N ALA A 366 27.67 -9.36 -3.96
CA ALA A 366 28.40 -9.73 -2.76
C ALA A 366 27.84 -11.02 -2.12
N ALA A 367 28.73 -11.86 -1.57
CA ALA A 367 28.38 -13.08 -0.85
C ALA A 367 28.20 -12.85 0.66
N SER A 368 29.04 -11.98 1.25
CA SER A 368 29.09 -11.75 2.70
C SER A 368 29.65 -10.37 3.06
N ALA A 369 29.48 -9.96 4.32
CA ALA A 369 30.05 -8.73 4.85
C ALA A 369 31.59 -8.75 4.84
N ASP A 370 32.20 -9.91 5.12
CA ASP A 370 33.66 -10.10 5.12
C ASP A 370 34.28 -9.89 3.73
N GLN A 371 33.55 -10.26 2.67
CA GLN A 371 34.02 -10.03 1.30
C GLN A 371 34.10 -8.54 0.96
N VAL A 372 33.14 -7.76 1.48
CA VAL A 372 32.97 -6.34 1.14
C VAL A 372 33.81 -5.43 2.03
N ARG A 373 33.98 -5.77 3.31
CA ARG A 373 34.63 -4.91 4.33
C ARG A 373 36.02 -4.38 3.92
N PRO A 374 36.92 -5.16 3.28
CA PRO A 374 38.21 -4.64 2.80
C PRO A 374 38.12 -3.61 1.67
N LEU A 375 37.01 -3.60 0.93
CA LEU A 375 36.76 -2.75 -0.25
C LEU A 375 36.16 -1.38 0.12
N LEU A 376 35.82 -1.16 1.40
CA LEU A 376 35.13 0.04 1.85
C LEU A 376 36.08 1.23 2.07
N PRO A 377 35.63 2.48 1.84
CA PRO A 377 36.41 3.69 2.11
C PRO A 377 36.61 3.91 3.60
N GLY A 378 37.73 4.54 3.98
CA GLY A 378 37.98 4.96 5.36
C GLY A 378 37.55 6.40 5.68
N VAL A 379 37.22 7.22 4.67
CA VAL A 379 36.92 8.65 4.82
C VAL A 379 35.74 9.09 3.96
N PRO A 380 34.97 10.11 4.38
CA PRO A 380 33.83 10.61 3.62
C PRO A 380 34.25 11.21 2.27
N GLY A 381 33.39 11.08 1.25
CA GLY A 381 33.59 11.69 -0.07
C GLY A 381 33.42 10.74 -1.25
N SER A 382 33.54 9.43 -1.02
CA SER A 382 33.22 8.37 -2.00
C SER A 382 31.96 7.59 -1.58
N LEU A 383 31.18 7.14 -2.56
CA LEU A 383 29.95 6.34 -2.37
C LEU A 383 30.20 4.89 -2.78
N VAL A 384 29.78 3.95 -1.94
CA VAL A 384 29.79 2.53 -2.30
C VAL A 384 28.36 1.99 -2.33
N LEU A 385 27.96 1.48 -3.49
CA LEU A 385 26.72 0.73 -3.68
C LEU A 385 27.05 -0.76 -3.69
N VAL A 386 26.44 -1.52 -2.79
CA VAL A 386 26.63 -2.98 -2.68
C VAL A 386 25.33 -3.66 -3.06
N THR A 387 25.36 -4.62 -3.99
CA THR A 387 24.19 -5.47 -4.25
C THR A 387 24.46 -6.87 -3.70
N SER A 388 23.45 -7.48 -3.07
CA SER A 388 23.55 -8.83 -2.50
C SER A 388 22.25 -9.61 -2.67
N ARG A 389 22.33 -10.93 -2.71
CA ARG A 389 21.16 -11.82 -2.62
C ARG A 389 20.82 -12.24 -1.19
N THR A 390 21.67 -11.87 -0.23
CA THR A 390 21.48 -12.09 1.20
C THR A 390 21.52 -10.78 1.94
N ARG A 391 20.85 -10.71 3.09
CA ARG A 391 20.94 -9.55 3.97
C ARG A 391 22.33 -9.47 4.61
N LEU A 392 23.08 -8.39 4.34
CA LEU A 392 24.41 -8.17 4.91
C LEU A 392 24.33 -7.51 6.29
N VAL A 393 23.68 -8.19 7.25
CA VAL A 393 23.34 -7.64 8.58
C VAL A 393 24.58 -7.22 9.39
N GLU A 394 25.72 -7.87 9.18
CA GLU A 394 26.98 -7.64 9.90
C GLU A 394 27.82 -6.46 9.35
N LEU A 395 27.32 -5.74 8.34
CA LEU A 395 28.04 -4.62 7.72
C LEU A 395 27.70 -3.30 8.42
N GLU A 396 28.62 -2.83 9.27
CA GLU A 396 28.48 -1.60 10.07
C GLU A 396 28.39 -0.32 9.21
N GLY A 397 27.58 0.64 9.64
CA GLY A 397 27.50 1.97 9.00
C GLY A 397 26.74 2.02 7.67
N THR A 398 26.03 0.94 7.31
CA THR A 398 25.32 0.82 6.03
C THR A 398 23.86 1.25 6.10
N SER A 399 23.35 1.91 5.05
CA SER A 399 21.92 2.04 4.83
C SER A 399 21.43 0.91 3.95
N THR A 400 20.67 -0.02 4.51
CA THR A 400 20.10 -1.16 3.78
C THR A 400 18.80 -0.77 3.08
N LEU A 401 18.64 -1.26 1.86
CA LEU A 401 17.45 -1.13 1.04
C LEU A 401 17.10 -2.51 0.45
N THR A 402 16.09 -3.15 1.04
CA THR A 402 15.48 -4.35 0.46
C THR A 402 14.54 -3.97 -0.67
N LEU A 403 14.79 -4.50 -1.87
CA LEU A 403 13.91 -4.33 -3.02
C LEU A 403 12.80 -5.39 -3.03
N ASP A 404 11.56 -4.92 -3.04
CA ASP A 404 10.36 -5.71 -3.29
C ASP A 404 10.10 -5.88 -4.80
N VAL A 405 9.14 -6.67 -5.25
CA VAL A 405 8.71 -6.76 -6.67
C VAL A 405 8.15 -5.44 -7.19
N LEU A 406 7.95 -5.30 -8.51
CA LEU A 406 7.33 -4.09 -9.07
C LEU A 406 5.85 -4.01 -8.68
N SER A 407 5.31 -2.79 -8.59
CA SER A 407 3.86 -2.61 -8.55
C SER A 407 3.21 -3.10 -9.85
N GLU A 408 1.92 -3.42 -9.82
CA GLU A 408 1.18 -3.87 -11.01
C GLU A 408 1.33 -2.85 -12.17
N ALA A 409 1.21 -1.56 -11.86
CA ALA A 409 1.34 -0.49 -12.84
C ALA A 409 2.75 -0.42 -13.45
N GLU A 410 3.81 -0.49 -12.64
CA GLU A 410 5.19 -0.48 -13.12
C GLU A 410 5.52 -1.73 -13.93
N ALA A 411 5.03 -2.90 -13.52
CA ALA A 411 5.27 -4.14 -14.22
C ALA A 411 4.54 -4.21 -15.57
N LEU A 412 3.30 -3.70 -15.64
CA LEU A 412 2.57 -3.49 -16.89
C LEU A 412 3.28 -2.50 -17.82
N GLN A 413 3.78 -1.39 -17.27
CA GLN A 413 4.54 -0.40 -18.02
C GLN A 413 5.83 -0.99 -18.60
N LEU A 414 6.57 -1.78 -17.80
CA LEU A 414 7.76 -2.50 -18.26
C LEU A 414 7.40 -3.49 -19.38
N PHE A 415 6.33 -4.27 -19.22
CA PHE A 415 5.87 -5.19 -20.25
C PHE A 415 5.55 -4.45 -21.56
N ALA A 416 4.77 -3.36 -21.48
CA ALA A 416 4.39 -2.54 -22.62
C ALA A 416 5.60 -1.91 -23.34
N THR A 417 6.58 -1.40 -22.59
CA THR A 417 7.79 -0.80 -23.15
C THR A 417 8.60 -1.80 -23.97
N ILE A 418 8.58 -3.09 -23.59
CA ILE A 418 9.32 -4.14 -24.28
C ILE A 418 8.59 -4.66 -25.51
N VAL A 419 7.26 -4.85 -25.45
CA VAL A 419 6.47 -5.48 -26.53
C VAL A 419 5.81 -4.48 -27.50
N GLY A 420 5.74 -3.20 -27.12
CA GLY A 420 5.06 -2.12 -27.83
C GLY A 420 3.62 -1.88 -27.34
N ASP A 421 3.16 -0.63 -27.44
CA ASP A 421 1.91 -0.14 -26.83
C ASP A 421 0.66 -0.95 -27.23
N GLU A 422 0.57 -1.39 -28.48
CA GLU A 422 -0.59 -2.17 -28.99
C GLU A 422 -0.75 -3.51 -28.27
N ARG A 423 0.35 -4.25 -28.05
CA ARG A 423 0.34 -5.53 -27.34
C ARG A 423 0.40 -5.35 -25.83
N GLY A 424 0.94 -4.23 -25.35
CA GLY A 424 0.96 -3.85 -23.94
C GLY A 424 -0.43 -3.48 -23.40
N ALA A 425 -1.32 -2.98 -24.25
CA ALA A 425 -2.69 -2.62 -23.90
C ALA A 425 -3.67 -3.81 -23.88
N ASP A 426 -3.25 -5.01 -24.26
CA ASP A 426 -4.08 -6.22 -24.22
C ASP A 426 -4.50 -6.53 -22.75
N PRO A 427 -5.79 -6.75 -22.46
CA PRO A 427 -6.25 -7.10 -21.10
C PRO A 427 -5.54 -8.31 -20.48
N ALA A 428 -5.08 -9.26 -21.31
CA ALA A 428 -4.33 -10.44 -20.87
C ALA A 428 -2.90 -10.09 -20.38
N ALA A 429 -2.38 -8.89 -20.66
CA ALA A 429 -1.05 -8.48 -20.20
C ALA A 429 -0.97 -8.42 -18.67
N ARG A 430 -2.08 -8.06 -18.00
CA ARG A 430 -2.19 -8.09 -16.54
C ARG A 430 -1.97 -9.51 -16.02
N GLU A 431 -2.66 -10.49 -16.60
CA GLU A 431 -2.49 -11.88 -16.22
C GLU A 431 -1.05 -12.37 -16.46
N VAL A 432 -0.43 -12.02 -17.58
CA VAL A 432 0.97 -12.36 -17.87
C VAL A 432 1.91 -11.79 -16.80
N VAL A 433 1.72 -10.53 -16.42
CA VAL A 433 2.53 -9.84 -15.41
C VAL A 433 2.35 -10.46 -14.01
N GLU A 434 1.11 -10.81 -13.64
CA GLU A 434 0.82 -11.54 -12.39
C GLU A 434 1.49 -12.92 -12.39
N LEU A 435 1.39 -13.68 -13.49
CA LEU A 435 2.04 -14.98 -13.62
C LEU A 435 3.57 -14.88 -13.62
N CYS A 436 4.14 -13.72 -13.96
CA CYS A 436 5.57 -13.43 -13.81
C CYS A 436 5.95 -12.97 -12.39
N GLY A 437 5.00 -12.99 -11.44
CA GLY A 437 5.22 -12.53 -10.07
C GLY A 437 5.66 -11.07 -9.99
N ARG A 438 5.33 -10.26 -11.01
CA ARG A 438 5.77 -8.85 -11.15
C ARG A 438 7.30 -8.65 -11.03
N LEU A 439 8.09 -9.70 -11.27
CA LEU A 439 9.54 -9.61 -11.25
C LEU A 439 10.05 -8.99 -12.55
N PRO A 440 10.88 -7.93 -12.50
CA PRO A 440 11.42 -7.29 -13.70
C PRO A 440 12.08 -8.26 -14.68
N LEU A 441 12.88 -9.20 -14.17
CA LEU A 441 13.56 -10.19 -15.01
C LEU A 441 12.58 -11.15 -15.67
N ALA A 442 11.57 -11.65 -14.93
CA ALA A 442 10.56 -12.56 -15.45
C ALA A 442 9.70 -11.88 -16.53
N VAL A 443 9.25 -10.66 -16.24
CA VAL A 443 8.51 -9.82 -17.19
C VAL A 443 9.33 -9.59 -18.47
N ARG A 444 10.63 -9.28 -18.35
CA ARG A 444 11.54 -9.11 -19.49
C ARG A 444 11.68 -10.37 -20.33
N LEU A 445 11.83 -11.55 -19.72
CA LEU A 445 11.93 -12.83 -20.43
C LEU A 445 10.62 -13.16 -21.16
N ALA A 446 9.48 -12.98 -20.50
CA ALA A 446 8.16 -13.22 -21.08
C ALA A 446 7.86 -12.25 -22.24
N ALA A 447 8.08 -10.95 -22.02
CA ALA A 447 7.91 -9.90 -23.01
C ALA A 447 8.86 -10.06 -24.21
N GLY A 448 10.14 -10.37 -23.96
CA GLY A 448 11.14 -10.63 -25.00
C GLY A 448 10.78 -11.84 -25.88
N ARG A 449 10.20 -12.90 -25.29
CA ARG A 449 9.67 -14.06 -26.04
C ARG A 449 8.45 -13.71 -26.89
N LEU A 450 7.56 -12.85 -26.40
CA LEU A 450 6.42 -12.37 -27.18
C LEU A 450 6.86 -11.49 -28.34
N ARG A 451 7.79 -10.55 -28.09
CA ARG A 451 8.36 -9.68 -29.13
C ARG A 451 9.05 -10.47 -30.23
N SER A 452 9.81 -11.51 -29.88
CA SER A 452 10.51 -12.36 -30.85
C SER A 452 9.60 -13.32 -31.61
N ARG A 453 8.31 -13.44 -31.24
CA ARG A 453 7.34 -14.36 -31.87
C ARG A 453 6.08 -13.61 -32.30
N PRO A 454 6.06 -13.07 -33.52
CA PRO A 454 4.94 -12.26 -34.02
C PRO A 454 3.60 -13.00 -34.04
N THR A 455 3.61 -14.33 -34.19
CA THR A 455 2.41 -15.20 -34.23
C THR A 455 1.80 -15.49 -32.86
N TRP A 456 2.49 -15.17 -31.76
CA TRP A 456 1.97 -15.37 -30.42
C TRP A 456 1.08 -14.19 -30.00
N THR A 457 -0.06 -14.51 -29.39
CA THR A 457 -0.91 -13.55 -28.69
C THR A 457 -0.53 -13.47 -27.21
N VAL A 458 -0.95 -12.39 -26.53
CA VAL A 458 -0.71 -12.23 -25.09
C VAL A 458 -1.44 -13.33 -24.30
N ALA A 459 -2.67 -13.66 -24.68
CA ALA A 459 -3.43 -14.76 -24.08
C ALA A 459 -2.75 -16.14 -24.24
N HIS A 460 -2.09 -16.40 -25.38
CA HIS A 460 -1.33 -17.64 -25.57
C HIS A 460 -0.11 -17.72 -24.63
N LEU A 461 0.58 -16.60 -24.42
CA LEU A 461 1.67 -16.51 -23.47
C LEU A 461 1.19 -16.75 -22.02
N ALA A 462 0.06 -16.17 -21.62
CA ALA A 462 -0.54 -16.41 -20.31
C ALA A 462 -0.84 -17.89 -20.05
N THR A 463 -1.44 -18.58 -21.02
CA THR A 463 -1.69 -20.04 -20.92
C THR A 463 -0.40 -20.84 -20.76
N ARG A 464 0.65 -20.50 -21.52
CA ARG A 464 1.95 -21.18 -21.43
C ARG A 464 2.65 -20.97 -20.09
N LEU A 465 2.52 -19.78 -19.51
CA LEU A 465 2.99 -19.44 -18.17
C LEU A 465 2.25 -20.26 -17.11
N ARG A 466 0.91 -20.34 -17.20
CA ARG A 466 0.06 -21.12 -16.29
C ARG A 466 0.40 -22.61 -16.28
N GLU A 467 0.81 -23.15 -17.42
CA GLU A 467 1.24 -24.55 -17.57
C GLU A 467 2.69 -24.81 -17.12
N GLY A 468 3.40 -23.83 -16.56
CA GLY A 468 4.77 -23.99 -16.05
C GLY A 468 5.83 -24.20 -17.14
N ARG A 469 5.54 -23.91 -18.42
CA ARG A 469 6.41 -24.23 -19.56
C ARG A 469 7.52 -23.19 -19.82
N LEU A 470 7.89 -22.42 -18.80
CA LEU A 470 8.94 -21.39 -18.81
C LEU A 470 10.08 -21.79 -17.88
N SER A 471 10.77 -22.88 -18.24
CA SER A 471 11.93 -23.46 -17.53
C SER A 471 13.13 -22.52 -17.32
N GLU A 472 13.11 -21.31 -17.89
CA GLU A 472 14.17 -20.30 -17.70
C GLU A 472 14.02 -19.53 -16.38
N LEU A 473 12.80 -19.46 -15.80
CA LEU A 473 12.59 -18.86 -14.48
C LEU A 473 13.17 -19.73 -13.35
N ASP A 474 13.15 -21.05 -13.53
CA ASP A 474 13.76 -22.01 -12.60
C ASP A 474 15.26 -21.77 -12.43
N ALA A 475 15.95 -21.33 -13.48
CA ALA A 475 17.39 -21.02 -13.44
C ALA A 475 17.70 -19.79 -12.55
N VAL A 476 16.73 -18.87 -12.41
CA VAL A 476 16.87 -17.68 -11.56
C VAL A 476 16.91 -18.08 -10.08
N PHE A 477 16.10 -19.07 -9.69
CA PHE A 477 15.99 -19.56 -8.31
C PHE A 477 16.96 -20.70 -7.98
N ALA A 478 17.39 -21.48 -8.97
CA ALA A 478 18.24 -22.66 -8.77
C ALA A 478 19.57 -22.38 -8.08
N LEU A 479 20.15 -21.19 -8.28
CA LEU A 479 21.39 -20.80 -7.63
C LEU A 479 21.22 -20.53 -6.13
N SER A 480 20.15 -19.83 -5.73
CA SER A 480 19.84 -19.57 -4.32
C SER A 480 19.42 -20.87 -3.61
N PHE A 481 18.63 -21.72 -4.27
CA PHE A 481 18.22 -23.01 -3.74
C PHE A 481 19.39 -23.99 -3.59
N GLY A 482 20.28 -24.08 -4.59
CA GLY A 482 21.37 -25.06 -4.60
C GLY A 482 22.46 -24.83 -3.54
N GLN A 483 22.52 -23.64 -2.94
CA GLN A 483 23.46 -23.30 -1.87
C GLN A 483 22.92 -23.56 -0.46
N LEU A 484 21.62 -23.82 -0.33
CA LEU A 484 21.01 -24.17 0.95
C LEU A 484 21.51 -25.53 1.45
N PRO A 485 21.62 -25.73 2.77
CA PRO A 485 21.78 -27.06 3.35
C PRO A 485 20.63 -28.00 2.94
N ALA A 486 20.90 -29.31 2.90
CA ALA A 486 19.92 -30.31 2.44
C ALA A 486 18.60 -30.30 3.25
N GLY A 487 18.67 -29.97 4.55
CA GLY A 487 17.49 -29.78 5.39
C GLY A 487 16.61 -28.64 4.91
N HIS A 488 17.19 -27.45 4.67
CA HIS A 488 16.49 -26.27 4.19
C HIS A 488 15.93 -26.46 2.79
N GLN A 489 16.67 -27.16 1.90
CA GLN A 489 16.15 -27.52 0.57
C GLN A 489 14.87 -28.37 0.68
N ARG A 490 14.89 -29.37 1.57
CA ARG A 490 13.72 -30.23 1.82
C ARG A 490 12.56 -29.43 2.41
N LEU A 491 12.80 -28.60 3.42
CA LEU A 491 11.76 -27.76 4.04
C LEU A 491 11.16 -26.79 3.01
N PHE A 492 12.00 -26.04 2.28
CA PHE A 492 11.56 -25.13 1.22
C PHE A 492 10.68 -25.84 0.18
N ALA A 493 11.10 -27.02 -0.28
CA ALA A 493 10.31 -27.81 -1.22
C ALA A 493 8.94 -28.17 -0.62
N LEU A 494 8.89 -28.69 0.62
CA LEU A 494 7.65 -29.07 1.30
C LEU A 494 6.72 -27.88 1.57
N LEU A 495 7.25 -26.70 1.89
CA LEU A 495 6.46 -25.46 2.03
C LEU A 495 5.76 -25.07 0.73
N GLY A 496 6.29 -25.48 -0.43
CA GLY A 496 5.63 -25.38 -1.72
C GLY A 496 4.26 -26.08 -1.77
N LEU A 497 4.04 -27.11 -0.95
CA LEU A 497 2.77 -27.84 -0.86
C LEU A 497 1.72 -27.14 0.02
N HIS A 498 2.09 -26.11 0.77
CA HIS A 498 1.14 -25.35 1.57
C HIS A 498 0.22 -24.53 0.63
N HIS A 499 -1.07 -24.45 0.94
CA HIS A 499 -2.08 -23.80 0.08
C HIS A 499 -2.61 -22.47 0.63
N GLY A 500 -2.20 -22.07 1.82
CA GLY A 500 -2.50 -20.76 2.40
C GLY A 500 -1.60 -19.65 1.86
N THR A 501 -2.06 -18.42 2.04
CA THR A 501 -1.33 -17.20 1.66
C THR A 501 -0.06 -16.98 2.47
N ASP A 502 -0.06 -17.44 3.71
CA ASP A 502 1.06 -17.50 4.63
C ASP A 502 0.90 -18.72 5.55
N PHE A 503 1.90 -18.98 6.39
CA PHE A 503 1.92 -20.07 7.35
C PHE A 503 2.75 -19.71 8.57
N ASP A 504 2.43 -20.34 9.69
CA ASP A 504 3.22 -20.23 10.92
C ASP A 504 4.28 -21.34 11.03
N VAL A 505 5.11 -21.25 12.06
CA VAL A 505 6.14 -22.25 12.37
C VAL A 505 5.57 -23.64 12.70
N HIS A 506 4.37 -23.75 13.28
CA HIS A 506 3.75 -25.03 13.62
C HIS A 506 3.32 -25.80 12.37
N GLN A 507 2.78 -25.09 11.38
CA GLN A 507 2.40 -25.62 10.09
C GLN A 507 3.63 -26.08 9.29
N ALA A 508 4.69 -25.27 9.29
CA ALA A 508 5.96 -25.63 8.67
C ALA A 508 6.60 -26.86 9.34
N ALA A 509 6.58 -26.92 10.68
CA ALA A 509 7.10 -28.05 11.44
C ALA A 509 6.29 -29.34 11.20
N ALA A 510 4.96 -29.24 11.07
CA ALA A 510 4.10 -30.37 10.72
C ALA A 510 4.41 -30.90 9.31
N LEU A 511 4.56 -30.01 8.33
CA LEU A 511 4.97 -30.37 6.96
C LEU A 511 6.35 -31.04 6.94
N GLY A 512 7.33 -30.44 7.61
CA GLY A 512 8.73 -30.89 7.63
C GLY A 512 9.01 -32.12 8.49
N GLU A 513 8.12 -32.44 9.43
CA GLU A 513 8.36 -33.39 10.53
C GLU A 513 9.53 -32.95 11.43
N LEU A 514 9.55 -31.67 11.79
CA LEU A 514 10.64 -31.01 12.53
C LEU A 514 10.23 -30.63 13.96
N ASP A 515 11.23 -30.33 14.79
CA ASP A 515 11.05 -29.61 16.06
C ASP A 515 10.79 -28.10 15.80
N LEU A 516 10.17 -27.40 16.75
CA LEU A 516 9.86 -25.97 16.58
C LEU A 516 11.11 -25.11 16.48
N LEU A 517 12.12 -25.36 17.31
CA LEU A 517 13.31 -24.51 17.37
C LEU A 517 14.15 -24.69 16.10
N GLU A 518 14.35 -25.93 15.66
CA GLU A 518 14.98 -26.25 14.38
C GLU A 518 14.19 -25.63 13.21
N CYS A 519 12.87 -25.78 13.18
CA CYS A 519 12.05 -25.22 12.10
C CYS A 519 12.11 -23.70 12.06
N ASP A 520 12.03 -23.01 13.21
CA ASP A 520 12.08 -21.54 13.28
C ASP A 520 13.40 -21.00 12.73
N GLY A 521 14.53 -21.57 13.18
CA GLY A 521 15.85 -21.20 12.65
C GLY A 521 15.96 -21.43 11.14
N MET A 522 15.43 -22.54 10.62
CA MET A 522 15.42 -22.81 9.18
C MET A 522 14.53 -21.84 8.39
N LEU A 523 13.42 -21.36 8.97
CA LEU A 523 12.54 -20.39 8.33
C LEU A 523 13.21 -19.01 8.28
N GLU A 524 13.87 -18.58 9.36
CA GLU A 524 14.65 -17.34 9.39
C GLU A 524 15.82 -17.38 8.39
N ASP A 525 16.56 -18.49 8.31
CA ASP A 525 17.61 -18.68 7.30
C ASP A 525 17.04 -18.54 5.87
N LEU A 526 15.83 -19.05 5.61
CA LEU A 526 15.14 -18.92 4.32
C LEU A 526 14.66 -17.49 4.04
N VAL A 527 14.32 -16.71 5.07
CA VAL A 527 14.00 -15.28 4.95
C VAL A 527 15.25 -14.48 4.60
N ASP A 528 16.40 -14.80 5.21
CA ASP A 528 17.66 -14.10 4.97
C ASP A 528 18.21 -14.26 3.55
N VAL A 529 17.86 -15.36 2.87
CA VAL A 529 18.17 -15.59 1.45
C VAL A 529 17.03 -15.20 0.50
N HIS A 530 15.99 -14.54 0.99
CA HIS A 530 14.80 -14.11 0.25
C HIS A 530 14.06 -15.24 -0.48
N LEU A 531 14.04 -16.44 0.10
CA LEU A 531 13.19 -17.55 -0.35
C LEU A 531 11.86 -17.61 0.41
N LEU A 532 11.78 -16.92 1.55
CA LEU A 532 10.57 -16.62 2.30
C LEU A 532 10.54 -15.13 2.66
N GLU A 533 9.37 -14.67 3.05
CA GLU A 533 9.14 -13.33 3.60
C GLU A 533 8.47 -13.45 4.96
N ALA A 534 9.01 -12.79 5.99
CA ALA A 534 8.32 -12.64 7.27
C ALA A 534 7.23 -11.56 7.13
N THR A 535 5.96 -11.93 7.31
CA THR A 535 4.83 -10.98 7.21
C THR A 535 4.56 -10.31 8.55
N THR A 536 4.63 -11.08 9.62
CA THR A 536 4.53 -10.68 11.03
C THR A 536 5.39 -11.64 11.87
N LEU A 537 5.54 -11.37 13.16
CA LEU A 537 6.32 -12.23 14.05
C LEU A 537 5.82 -13.68 13.99
N GLY A 538 6.69 -14.61 13.56
CA GLY A 538 6.38 -16.04 13.48
C GLY A 538 5.47 -16.47 12.32
N ARG A 539 5.17 -15.57 11.37
CA ARG A 539 4.44 -15.91 10.13
C ARG A 539 5.27 -15.60 8.89
N TYR A 540 5.21 -16.55 7.96
CA TYR A 540 6.04 -16.55 6.78
C TYR A 540 5.18 -16.74 5.53
N ARG A 541 5.57 -16.07 4.45
CA ARG A 541 4.96 -16.17 3.13
C ARG A 541 5.99 -16.65 2.12
N MET A 542 5.52 -17.49 1.19
CA MET A 542 6.28 -17.85 0.00
C MET A 542 5.64 -17.20 -1.23
N HIS A 543 6.45 -16.49 -2.00
CA HIS A 543 6.01 -15.90 -3.26
C HIS A 543 5.57 -16.99 -4.26
N ASP A 544 4.52 -16.75 -5.06
CA ASP A 544 3.91 -17.78 -5.93
C ASP A 544 4.89 -18.46 -6.91
N LEU A 545 5.81 -17.71 -7.51
CA LEU A 545 6.88 -18.28 -8.34
C LEU A 545 7.84 -19.19 -7.57
N LEU A 546 8.20 -18.82 -6.34
CA LEU A 546 9.01 -19.66 -5.46
C LEU A 546 8.23 -20.91 -5.03
N ARG A 547 6.91 -20.79 -4.83
CA ARG A 547 6.02 -21.91 -4.53
C ARG A 547 5.97 -22.90 -5.69
N GLN A 548 5.80 -22.43 -6.92
CA GLN A 548 5.85 -23.27 -8.12
C GLN A 548 7.22 -23.95 -8.27
N TYR A 549 8.30 -23.21 -8.05
CA TYR A 549 9.65 -23.76 -8.08
C TYR A 549 9.86 -24.82 -6.99
N ALA A 550 9.44 -24.55 -5.75
CA ALA A 550 9.49 -25.48 -4.63
C ALA A 550 8.71 -26.77 -4.92
N GLN A 551 7.49 -26.66 -5.46
CA GLN A 551 6.67 -27.80 -5.88
C GLN A 551 7.38 -28.68 -6.91
N SER A 552 8.14 -28.10 -7.84
CA SER A 552 8.94 -28.85 -8.82
C SER A 552 10.07 -29.69 -8.19
N LYS A 553 10.44 -29.43 -6.93
CA LYS A 553 11.50 -30.12 -6.19
C LYS A 553 10.98 -31.19 -5.24
N VAL A 554 9.67 -31.27 -5.03
CA VAL A 554 9.07 -32.31 -4.19
C VAL A 554 8.67 -33.50 -5.05
N ASP A 555 9.21 -34.67 -4.70
CA ASP A 555 8.62 -35.93 -5.17
C ASP A 555 7.23 -36.07 -4.53
N CYS A 556 6.18 -36.17 -5.37
CA CYS A 556 4.75 -36.15 -5.03
C CYS A 556 4.30 -37.25 -4.04
N SER A 557 4.82 -37.23 -2.81
CA SER A 557 4.40 -38.06 -1.70
C SER A 557 3.26 -37.37 -0.96
N ARG A 558 2.22 -38.14 -0.60
CA ARG A 558 1.06 -37.63 0.15
C ARG A 558 1.37 -37.37 1.63
N ALA A 559 2.41 -38.00 2.18
CA ALA A 559 2.69 -37.97 3.61
C ALA A 559 2.84 -36.56 4.23
N PRO A 560 3.55 -35.60 3.62
CA PRO A 560 3.65 -34.24 4.18
C PRO A 560 2.30 -33.53 4.26
N LEU A 561 1.46 -33.67 3.23
CA LEU A 561 0.11 -33.09 3.24
C LEU A 561 -0.78 -33.75 4.28
N THR A 562 -0.71 -35.08 4.45
CA THR A 562 -1.42 -35.77 5.54
C THR A 562 -1.02 -35.21 6.91
N ARG A 563 0.28 -34.96 7.17
CA ARG A 563 0.73 -34.37 8.44
C ARG A 563 0.17 -32.96 8.67
N LEU A 564 0.10 -32.15 7.62
CA LEU A 564 -0.48 -30.82 7.69
C LEU A 564 -2.00 -30.88 7.97
N LEU A 565 -2.73 -31.75 7.26
CA LEU A 565 -4.16 -31.96 7.49
C LEU A 565 -4.44 -32.51 8.90
N ASP A 566 -3.61 -33.43 9.40
CA ASP A 566 -3.68 -33.94 10.76
C ASP A 566 -3.45 -32.82 11.80
N HIS A 567 -2.50 -31.90 11.55
CA HIS A 567 -2.26 -30.72 12.39
C HIS A 567 -3.46 -29.78 12.41
N PHE A 568 -4.03 -29.46 11.24
CA PHE A 568 -5.24 -28.63 11.17
C PHE A 568 -6.43 -29.29 11.85
N LEU A 569 -6.60 -30.59 11.68
CA LEU A 569 -7.70 -31.35 12.28
C LEU A 569 -7.58 -31.38 13.80
N ASP A 570 -6.40 -31.65 14.33
CA ASP A 570 -6.14 -31.67 15.77
C ASP A 570 -6.41 -30.30 16.41
N THR A 571 -5.86 -29.25 15.82
CA THR A 571 -5.96 -27.88 16.34
C THR A 571 -7.40 -27.35 16.22
N SER A 572 -8.08 -27.60 15.11
CA SER A 572 -9.49 -27.23 14.94
C SER A 572 -10.38 -27.94 15.94
N ASN A 573 -10.14 -29.22 16.23
CA ASN A 573 -10.90 -29.94 17.25
C ASN A 573 -10.60 -29.46 18.68
N GLN A 574 -9.36 -29.04 18.97
CA GLN A 574 -9.04 -28.36 20.22
C GLN A 574 -9.83 -27.05 20.34
N ALA A 575 -9.88 -26.25 19.27
CA ALA A 575 -10.64 -25.00 19.22
C ALA A 575 -12.14 -25.24 19.45
N THR A 576 -12.75 -26.23 18.76
CA THR A 576 -14.17 -26.58 18.98
C THR A 576 -14.45 -26.95 20.43
N ARG A 577 -13.54 -27.67 21.11
CA ARG A 577 -13.71 -28.05 22.52
C ARG A 577 -13.63 -26.86 23.48
N LEU A 578 -12.83 -25.85 23.17
CA LEU A 578 -12.73 -24.61 23.95
C LEU A 578 -13.95 -23.72 23.71
N MET A 579 -14.46 -23.70 22.47
CA MET A 579 -15.63 -22.93 22.08
C MET A 579 -16.96 -23.55 22.55
N SER A 580 -17.04 -24.88 22.60
CA SER A 580 -18.24 -25.61 23.03
C SER A 580 -17.87 -26.82 23.91
N PRO A 581 -17.53 -26.59 25.19
CA PRO A 581 -17.03 -27.64 26.10
C PRO A 581 -18.03 -28.77 26.38
N ALA A 582 -19.32 -28.44 26.36
CA ALA A 582 -20.42 -29.35 26.67
C ALA A 582 -20.90 -30.15 25.44
N ALA A 583 -20.49 -29.78 24.22
CA ALA A 583 -20.91 -30.46 23.01
C ALA A 583 -20.38 -31.90 22.92
N ARG A 584 -21.11 -32.73 22.17
CA ARG A 584 -20.74 -34.11 21.85
C ARG A 584 -19.32 -34.17 21.29
N ARG A 585 -18.50 -35.02 21.90
CA ARG A 585 -17.14 -35.31 21.43
C ARG A 585 -17.17 -36.34 20.32
N TYR A 586 -16.42 -36.08 19.28
CA TYR A 586 -16.17 -37.01 18.19
C TYR A 586 -14.70 -37.42 18.24
N GLU A 587 -14.46 -38.70 18.00
CA GLU A 587 -13.11 -39.20 17.74
C GLU A 587 -12.63 -38.64 16.40
N VAL A 588 -11.34 -38.33 16.34
CA VAL A 588 -10.70 -37.73 15.18
C VAL A 588 -9.67 -38.72 14.67
N ASP A 589 -9.65 -38.91 13.35
CA ASP A 589 -8.69 -39.81 12.71
C ASP A 589 -7.42 -39.02 12.40
N ILE A 590 -6.43 -39.16 13.30
CA ILE A 590 -5.14 -38.48 13.21
C ILE A 590 -4.06 -39.54 13.18
N THR A 591 -3.36 -39.62 12.05
CA THR A 591 -2.28 -40.60 11.84
C THR A 591 -0.92 -40.09 12.32
N TYR A 592 -0.72 -38.78 12.26
CA TYR A 592 0.48 -38.08 12.71
C TYR A 592 0.11 -37.04 13.77
N ARG A 593 0.68 -37.18 14.96
CA ARG A 593 0.61 -36.14 15.99
C ARG A 593 1.91 -35.34 15.96
N PRO A 594 1.86 -34.03 15.61
CA PRO A 594 3.06 -33.21 15.58
C PRO A 594 3.76 -33.23 16.94
N ARG A 595 5.08 -33.42 16.95
CA ARG A 595 5.91 -33.22 18.17
C ARG A 595 5.76 -31.79 18.67
N ALA A 596 5.69 -30.86 17.73
CA ALA A 596 5.49 -29.42 17.86
C ALA A 596 4.01 -29.01 17.94
N ARG A 597 3.19 -29.73 18.71
CA ARG A 597 1.74 -29.49 18.77
C ARG A 597 1.42 -28.07 19.26
N LEU A 598 0.62 -27.32 18.49
CA LEU A 598 0.05 -26.05 18.95
C LEU A 598 -0.97 -26.33 20.07
N VAL A 599 -0.85 -25.63 21.20
CA VAL A 599 -1.76 -25.76 22.33
C VAL A 599 -2.53 -24.46 22.51
N LEU A 600 -3.80 -24.48 22.12
CA LEU A 600 -4.76 -23.42 22.41
C LEU A 600 -5.11 -23.43 23.91
N ARG A 601 -5.11 -22.24 24.52
CA ARG A 601 -5.15 -22.07 25.99
C ARG A 601 -6.57 -21.89 26.51
N ASP A 602 -7.37 -21.13 25.78
CA ASP A 602 -8.66 -20.63 26.20
C ASP A 602 -9.51 -20.31 24.96
N TYR A 603 -10.73 -19.83 25.21
CA TYR A 603 -11.70 -19.45 24.18
C TYR A 603 -11.15 -18.39 23.22
N ASP A 604 -10.55 -17.33 23.77
CA ASP A 604 -10.11 -16.16 22.98
C ASP A 604 -8.95 -16.56 22.05
N HIS A 605 -7.98 -17.32 22.54
CA HIS A 605 -6.89 -17.84 21.72
C HIS A 605 -7.39 -18.79 20.62
N ALA A 606 -8.42 -19.61 20.90
CA ALA A 606 -9.02 -20.48 19.89
C ALA A 606 -9.73 -19.70 18.78
N VAL A 607 -10.46 -18.65 19.14
CA VAL A 607 -11.13 -17.76 18.18
C VAL A 607 -10.09 -16.98 17.36
N GLU A 608 -9.06 -16.43 17.98
CA GLU A 608 -7.98 -15.72 17.30
C GLU A 608 -7.29 -16.59 16.26
N TRP A 609 -6.96 -17.84 16.62
CA TRP A 609 -6.36 -18.79 15.70
C TRP A 609 -7.31 -19.16 14.55
N LEU A 610 -8.58 -19.47 14.84
CA LEU A 610 -9.57 -19.80 13.81
C LEU A 610 -9.83 -18.63 12.85
N GLU A 611 -9.85 -17.39 13.34
CA GLU A 611 -9.98 -16.20 12.51
C GLU A 611 -8.77 -16.00 11.61
N THR A 612 -7.56 -16.19 12.16
CA THR A 612 -6.30 -16.07 11.43
C THR A 612 -6.19 -17.13 10.34
N GLU A 613 -6.54 -18.37 10.65
CA GLU A 613 -6.39 -19.52 9.73
C GLU A 613 -7.65 -19.80 8.88
N ARG A 614 -8.72 -19.02 9.02
CA ARG A 614 -10.03 -19.31 8.39
C ARG A 614 -9.94 -19.69 6.92
N GLN A 615 -9.25 -18.88 6.13
CA GLN A 615 -9.12 -19.12 4.68
C GLN A 615 -8.28 -20.37 4.39
N THR A 616 -7.18 -20.57 5.12
CA THR A 616 -6.32 -21.75 5.02
C THR A 616 -7.10 -23.03 5.37
N LEU A 617 -7.94 -22.99 6.41
CA LEU A 617 -8.75 -24.12 6.85
C LEU A 617 -9.85 -24.47 5.85
N VAL A 618 -10.54 -23.48 5.27
CA VAL A 618 -11.51 -23.71 4.18
C VAL A 618 -10.82 -24.31 2.95
N ALA A 619 -9.64 -23.79 2.58
CA ALA A 619 -8.85 -24.34 1.48
C ALA A 619 -8.37 -25.79 1.78
N ALA A 620 -8.02 -26.08 3.03
CA ALA A 620 -7.62 -27.43 3.46
C ALA A 620 -8.77 -28.44 3.32
N VAL A 621 -10.01 -28.05 3.66
CA VAL A 621 -11.21 -28.89 3.43
C VAL A 621 -11.41 -29.18 1.93
N ALA A 622 -11.24 -28.17 1.08
CA ALA A 622 -11.38 -28.34 -0.37
C ALA A 622 -10.29 -29.25 -0.94
N LEU A 623 -9.04 -29.07 -0.51
CA LEU A 623 -7.90 -29.90 -0.92
C LEU A 623 -8.08 -31.37 -0.53
N SER A 624 -8.62 -31.64 0.66
CA SER A 624 -8.76 -33.01 1.16
C SER A 624 -9.86 -33.82 0.49
N LEU A 625 -10.70 -33.20 -0.37
CA LEU A 625 -11.77 -33.91 -1.07
C LEU A 625 -11.21 -34.99 -2.01
N ASP A 626 -10.02 -34.76 -2.55
CA ASP A 626 -9.36 -35.65 -3.50
C ASP A 626 -8.67 -36.85 -2.80
N GLY A 627 -8.87 -38.04 -3.35
CA GLY A 627 -8.13 -39.24 -2.94
C GLY A 627 -8.53 -39.82 -1.58
N ASP A 628 -7.53 -40.18 -0.76
CA ASP A 628 -7.71 -40.94 0.49
C ASP A 628 -8.02 -40.05 1.71
N TRP A 629 -8.14 -38.72 1.54
CA TRP A 629 -8.37 -37.74 2.63
C TRP A 629 -9.85 -37.38 2.84
N ARG A 630 -10.77 -38.19 2.32
CA ARG A 630 -12.22 -37.96 2.49
C ARG A 630 -12.62 -37.86 3.96
N THR A 631 -11.98 -38.64 4.83
CA THR A 631 -12.18 -38.58 6.28
C THR A 631 -11.74 -37.22 6.85
N HIS A 632 -10.58 -36.70 6.45
CA HIS A 632 -10.14 -35.35 6.84
C HIS A 632 -11.14 -34.28 6.39
N THR A 633 -11.68 -34.39 5.17
CA THR A 633 -12.63 -33.41 4.61
C THR A 633 -13.83 -33.21 5.52
N TRP A 634 -14.54 -34.31 5.84
CA TRP A 634 -15.75 -34.19 6.64
C TRP A 634 -15.45 -33.88 8.12
N GLN A 635 -14.33 -34.37 8.68
CA GLN A 635 -13.97 -34.10 10.06
C GLN A 635 -13.49 -32.66 10.30
N LEU A 636 -12.74 -32.08 9.35
CA LEU A 636 -12.37 -30.67 9.38
C LEU A 636 -13.61 -29.78 9.24
N ALA A 637 -14.47 -30.05 8.26
CA ALA A 637 -15.71 -29.30 8.09
C ALA A 637 -16.61 -29.33 9.33
N ARG A 638 -16.70 -30.49 10.00
CA ARG A 638 -17.42 -30.64 11.28
C ARG A 638 -16.80 -29.77 12.37
N ALA A 639 -15.47 -29.75 12.51
CA ALA A 639 -14.78 -28.96 13.53
C ALA A 639 -14.98 -27.44 13.32
N LEU A 640 -15.07 -26.98 12.07
CA LEU A 640 -15.26 -25.57 11.72
C LEU A 640 -16.72 -25.10 11.79
N THR A 641 -17.69 -26.02 11.73
CA THR A 641 -19.14 -25.69 11.67
C THR A 641 -19.60 -24.76 12.79
N PHE A 642 -19.21 -25.03 14.05
CA PHE A 642 -19.63 -24.18 15.18
C PHE A 642 -19.05 -22.77 15.08
N PHE A 643 -17.78 -22.64 14.70
CA PHE A 643 -17.11 -21.35 14.52
C PHE A 643 -17.77 -20.53 13.39
N CYS A 644 -17.97 -21.12 12.22
CA CYS A 644 -18.60 -20.42 11.11
C CYS A 644 -20.03 -19.97 11.45
N MET A 645 -20.79 -20.76 12.20
CA MET A 645 -22.13 -20.40 12.67
C MET A 645 -22.11 -19.22 13.66
N VAL A 646 -21.27 -19.29 14.71
CA VAL A 646 -21.18 -18.23 15.76
C VAL A 646 -20.71 -16.90 15.15
N ARG A 647 -19.77 -16.96 14.21
CA ARG A 647 -19.20 -15.76 13.56
C ARG A 647 -20.00 -15.26 12.36
N GLY A 648 -21.05 -15.97 11.94
CA GLY A 648 -21.88 -15.60 10.80
C GLY A 648 -21.21 -15.74 9.44
N TYR A 649 -20.23 -16.64 9.31
CA TYR A 649 -19.55 -16.95 8.04
C TYR A 649 -20.39 -17.92 7.19
N THR A 650 -21.60 -17.49 6.82
CA THR A 650 -22.63 -18.32 6.16
C THR A 650 -22.15 -18.96 4.86
N ARG A 651 -21.32 -18.25 4.07
CA ARG A 651 -20.75 -18.78 2.82
C ARG A 651 -19.75 -19.90 3.08
N ASP A 652 -18.76 -19.66 3.93
CA ASP A 652 -17.77 -20.67 4.31
C ASP A 652 -18.46 -21.89 4.92
N TRP A 653 -19.46 -21.66 5.78
CA TRP A 653 -20.23 -22.71 6.42
C TRP A 653 -20.95 -23.61 5.41
N ALA A 654 -21.56 -23.02 4.37
CA ALA A 654 -22.17 -23.76 3.27
C ALA A 654 -21.13 -24.54 2.48
N THR A 655 -20.02 -23.90 2.07
CA THR A 655 -18.95 -24.51 1.27
C THR A 655 -18.35 -25.72 1.96
N ILE A 656 -17.95 -25.61 3.24
CA ILE A 656 -17.33 -26.74 3.94
C ILE A 656 -18.31 -27.91 4.13
N ASN A 657 -19.61 -27.64 4.33
CA ASN A 657 -20.59 -28.72 4.52
C ASN A 657 -21.00 -29.39 3.20
N GLU A 658 -21.01 -28.66 2.09
CA GLU A 658 -21.19 -29.25 0.76
C GLU A 658 -20.05 -30.22 0.43
N LEU A 659 -18.79 -29.81 0.67
CA LEU A 659 -17.60 -30.65 0.48
C LEU A 659 -17.62 -31.86 1.43
N ALA A 660 -18.03 -31.67 2.68
CA ALA A 660 -18.17 -32.75 3.65
C ALA A 660 -19.24 -33.77 3.25
N LEU A 661 -20.37 -33.32 2.71
CA LEU A 661 -21.43 -34.19 2.23
C LEU A 661 -20.95 -35.05 1.06
N GLU A 662 -20.20 -34.46 0.13
CA GLU A 662 -19.58 -35.17 -0.99
C GLU A 662 -18.58 -36.23 -0.50
N ALA A 663 -17.68 -35.85 0.42
CA ALA A 663 -16.66 -36.74 0.95
C ALA A 663 -17.25 -37.91 1.75
N ALA A 664 -18.39 -37.69 2.40
CA ALA A 664 -19.02 -38.68 3.28
C ALA A 664 -19.94 -39.68 2.56
N LYS A 665 -20.21 -39.53 1.25
CA LYS A 665 -21.20 -40.36 0.51
C LYS A 665 -21.04 -41.87 0.70
N ASP A 666 -19.81 -42.34 0.82
CA ASP A 666 -19.46 -43.76 0.92
C ASP A 666 -19.33 -44.26 2.38
N GLU A 667 -19.49 -43.38 3.37
CA GLU A 667 -19.35 -43.69 4.81
C GLU A 667 -20.65 -43.32 5.57
N PRO A 668 -21.54 -44.30 5.87
CA PRO A 668 -22.88 -44.03 6.42
C PRO A 668 -22.90 -43.17 7.69
N ALA A 669 -21.96 -43.40 8.62
CA ALA A 669 -21.86 -42.64 9.86
C ALA A 669 -21.48 -41.18 9.62
N ALA A 670 -20.47 -40.94 8.76
CA ALA A 670 -20.09 -39.60 8.36
C ALA A 670 -21.22 -38.88 7.62
N LEU A 671 -21.90 -39.58 6.69
CA LEU A 671 -22.97 -39.01 5.88
C LEU A 671 -24.14 -38.54 6.75
N ALA A 672 -24.48 -39.30 7.80
CA ALA A 672 -25.52 -38.93 8.75
C ALA A 672 -25.17 -37.63 9.52
N ILE A 673 -23.91 -37.50 9.96
CA ILE A 673 -23.40 -36.33 10.68
C ILE A 673 -23.36 -35.10 9.77
N THR A 674 -22.80 -35.22 8.56
CA THR A 674 -22.69 -34.11 7.62
C THR A 674 -24.05 -33.66 7.10
N THR A 675 -24.98 -34.59 6.85
CA THR A 675 -26.37 -34.27 6.48
C THR A 675 -27.07 -33.47 7.57
N LYS A 676 -26.91 -33.87 8.85
CA LYS A 676 -27.44 -33.12 10.00
C LYS A 676 -26.87 -31.69 10.06
N ASN A 677 -25.56 -31.54 9.90
CA ASN A 677 -24.91 -30.23 9.97
C ASN A 677 -25.32 -29.32 8.79
N TYR A 678 -25.42 -29.88 7.59
CA TYR A 678 -25.80 -29.13 6.40
C TYR A 678 -27.26 -28.66 6.45
N ALA A 679 -28.16 -29.43 7.09
CA ALA A 679 -29.54 -29.01 7.31
C ALA A 679 -29.65 -27.66 8.05
N MET A 680 -28.70 -27.35 8.95
CA MET A 680 -28.66 -26.09 9.68
C MET A 680 -28.26 -24.89 8.80
N VAL A 681 -27.44 -25.10 7.76
CA VAL A 681 -27.14 -24.07 6.76
C VAL A 681 -28.41 -23.65 6.01
N PHE A 682 -29.24 -24.62 5.64
CA PHE A 682 -30.52 -24.34 4.97
C PHE A 682 -31.52 -23.67 5.89
N TRP A 683 -31.54 -24.00 7.18
CA TRP A 683 -32.36 -23.28 8.15
C TRP A 683 -31.92 -21.82 8.27
N GLN A 684 -30.61 -21.56 8.42
CA GLN A 684 -30.05 -20.21 8.54
C GLN A 684 -30.29 -19.36 7.30
N THR A 685 -30.21 -19.97 6.10
CA THR A 685 -30.46 -19.28 4.82
C THR A 685 -31.93 -19.27 4.39
N ALA A 686 -32.84 -19.65 5.29
CA ALA A 686 -34.29 -19.68 5.11
C ALA A 686 -34.81 -20.59 3.96
N GLN A 687 -34.09 -21.66 3.67
CA GLN A 687 -34.50 -22.72 2.74
C GLN A 687 -35.17 -23.88 3.50
N TYR A 688 -36.28 -23.59 4.16
CA TYR A 688 -36.90 -24.50 5.14
C TYR A 688 -37.32 -25.88 4.58
N PRO A 689 -37.87 -26.01 3.36
CA PRO A 689 -38.19 -27.35 2.81
C PRO A 689 -36.95 -28.24 2.67
N THR A 690 -35.84 -27.66 2.23
CA THR A 690 -34.55 -28.36 2.10
C THR A 690 -33.99 -28.73 3.47
N ALA A 691 -34.10 -27.82 4.46
CA ALA A 691 -33.71 -28.09 5.84
C ALA A 691 -34.52 -29.25 6.46
N ILE A 692 -35.84 -29.32 6.22
CA ILE A 692 -36.69 -30.43 6.67
C ILE A 692 -36.21 -31.74 6.04
N HIS A 693 -36.06 -31.76 4.71
CA HIS A 693 -35.62 -32.95 3.98
C HIS A 693 -34.30 -33.53 4.52
N HIS A 694 -33.29 -32.68 4.73
CA HIS A 694 -32.01 -33.15 5.27
C HIS A 694 -32.11 -33.60 6.73
N ASN A 695 -32.88 -32.91 7.59
CA ASN A 695 -33.06 -33.36 8.97
C ASN A 695 -33.79 -34.71 9.05
N GLU A 696 -34.86 -34.91 8.28
CA GLU A 696 -35.58 -36.19 8.22
C GLU A 696 -34.68 -37.32 7.72
N ARG A 697 -33.92 -37.05 6.66
CA ARG A 697 -32.95 -38.02 6.12
C ARG A 697 -31.87 -38.38 7.13
N ALA A 698 -31.33 -37.39 7.84
CA ALA A 698 -30.34 -37.63 8.90
C ALA A 698 -30.95 -38.45 10.05
N ILE A 699 -32.19 -38.19 10.47
CA ILE A 699 -32.88 -38.98 11.51
C ILE A 699 -33.01 -40.45 11.09
N GLU A 700 -33.43 -40.72 9.85
CA GLU A 700 -33.52 -42.09 9.31
C GLU A 700 -32.17 -42.80 9.42
N MET A 701 -31.12 -42.19 8.89
CA MET A 701 -29.78 -42.77 8.89
C MET A 701 -29.22 -42.98 10.31
N LEU A 702 -29.41 -42.02 11.21
CA LEU A 702 -28.94 -42.13 12.59
C LEU A 702 -29.69 -43.23 13.36
N ARG A 703 -30.98 -43.45 13.07
CA ARG A 703 -31.75 -44.58 13.62
C ARG A 703 -31.24 -45.92 13.12
N GLU A 704 -30.95 -46.04 11.82
CA GLU A 704 -30.36 -47.26 11.24
C GLU A 704 -29.00 -47.59 11.85
N LEU A 705 -28.21 -46.56 12.18
CA LEU A 705 -26.91 -46.68 12.85
C LEU A 705 -27.01 -46.90 14.37
N GLY A 706 -28.20 -46.81 14.96
CA GLY A 706 -28.38 -46.89 16.42
C GLY A 706 -27.84 -45.68 17.20
N ASP A 707 -27.55 -44.56 16.54
CA ASP A 707 -27.03 -43.34 17.19
C ASP A 707 -28.17 -42.49 17.77
N LEU A 708 -28.70 -42.93 18.93
CA LEU A 708 -29.80 -42.25 19.63
C LEU A 708 -29.46 -40.80 20.03
N GLN A 709 -28.20 -40.53 20.39
CA GLN A 709 -27.74 -39.17 20.72
C GLN A 709 -27.80 -38.28 19.47
N GLY A 710 -27.36 -38.81 18.33
CA GLY A 710 -27.50 -38.17 17.02
C GLY A 710 -28.95 -37.86 16.71
N VAL A 711 -29.85 -38.84 16.83
CA VAL A 711 -31.30 -38.70 16.58
C VAL A 711 -31.88 -37.55 17.41
N ALA A 712 -31.67 -37.55 18.73
CA ALA A 712 -32.22 -36.54 19.62
C ALA A 712 -31.69 -35.12 19.28
N GLY A 713 -30.40 -35.00 18.94
CA GLY A 713 -29.84 -33.73 18.45
C GLY A 713 -30.43 -33.27 17.12
N THR A 714 -30.79 -34.18 16.21
CA THR A 714 -31.42 -33.82 14.93
C THR A 714 -32.90 -33.51 15.09
N LEU A 715 -33.61 -34.16 16.02
CA LEU A 715 -34.98 -33.79 16.40
C LEU A 715 -35.04 -32.35 16.94
N ASN A 716 -34.06 -31.98 17.78
CA ASN A 716 -33.90 -30.60 18.24
C ASN A 716 -33.71 -29.63 17.07
N ASN A 717 -32.84 -29.93 16.10
CA ASN A 717 -32.64 -29.10 14.90
C ASN A 717 -33.91 -28.95 14.05
N LEU A 718 -34.62 -30.06 13.80
CA LEU A 718 -35.88 -30.05 13.04
C LEU A 718 -36.96 -29.20 13.73
N SER A 719 -37.00 -29.24 15.08
CA SER A 719 -37.94 -28.42 15.85
C SER A 719 -37.72 -26.92 15.65
N LEU A 720 -36.48 -26.47 15.42
CA LEU A 720 -36.19 -25.06 15.12
C LEU A 720 -36.78 -24.64 13.77
N VAL A 721 -36.76 -25.54 12.78
CA VAL A 721 -37.40 -25.31 11.47
C VAL A 721 -38.91 -25.22 11.62
N TYR A 722 -39.54 -26.17 12.33
CA TYR A 722 -40.98 -26.16 12.59
C TYR A 722 -41.43 -24.96 13.41
N ARG A 723 -40.63 -24.54 14.40
CA ARG A 723 -40.85 -23.29 15.14
C ARG A 723 -40.91 -22.09 14.20
N THR A 724 -39.94 -22.00 13.28
CA THR A 724 -39.83 -20.88 12.33
C THR A 724 -41.03 -20.83 11.38
N LEU A 725 -41.59 -22.00 11.03
CA LEU A 725 -42.79 -22.14 10.20
C LEU A 725 -44.12 -22.03 10.97
N GLY A 726 -44.10 -21.75 12.28
CA GLY A 726 -45.31 -21.66 13.11
C GLY A 726 -45.97 -23.01 13.45
N ARG A 727 -45.33 -24.14 13.11
CA ARG A 727 -45.80 -25.51 13.41
C ARG A 727 -45.46 -25.90 14.85
N HIS A 728 -45.99 -25.13 15.80
CA HIS A 728 -45.59 -25.20 17.21
C HIS A 728 -45.92 -26.53 17.91
N ALA A 729 -47.06 -27.14 17.61
CA ALA A 729 -47.43 -28.44 18.21
C ALA A 729 -46.46 -29.55 17.79
N GLU A 730 -46.15 -29.63 16.49
CA GLU A 730 -45.21 -30.62 15.96
C GLU A 730 -43.78 -30.38 16.48
N ALA A 731 -43.38 -29.11 16.63
CA ALA A 731 -42.09 -28.77 17.24
C ALA A 731 -42.01 -29.23 18.71
N ALA A 732 -43.10 -29.10 19.48
CA ALA A 732 -43.17 -29.57 20.86
C ALA A 732 -43.01 -31.10 20.94
N ASP A 733 -43.74 -31.85 20.10
CA ASP A 733 -43.66 -33.32 20.07
C ASP A 733 -42.24 -33.82 19.77
N LEU A 734 -41.52 -33.15 18.87
CA LEU A 734 -40.12 -33.48 18.54
C LEU A 734 -39.17 -33.19 19.72
N LEU A 735 -39.35 -32.07 20.41
CA LEU A 735 -38.52 -31.69 21.55
C LEU A 735 -38.78 -32.56 22.78
N GLU A 736 -40.02 -32.96 23.04
CA GLU A 736 -40.37 -33.88 24.12
C GLU A 736 -39.75 -35.26 23.90
N GLN A 737 -39.73 -35.74 22.65
CA GLN A 737 -38.97 -36.94 22.27
C GLN A 737 -37.47 -36.75 22.49
N ALA A 738 -36.89 -35.62 22.07
CA ALA A 738 -35.46 -35.34 22.25
C ALA A 738 -35.07 -35.29 23.74
N ILE A 739 -35.89 -34.66 24.60
CA ILE A 739 -35.69 -34.60 26.06
C ILE A 739 -35.74 -36.00 26.67
N THR A 740 -36.71 -36.82 26.26
CA THR A 740 -36.85 -38.20 26.76
C THR A 740 -35.60 -39.01 26.45
N VAL A 741 -35.14 -38.99 25.19
CA VAL A 741 -33.93 -39.69 24.76
C VAL A 741 -32.68 -39.13 25.48
N ALA A 742 -32.56 -37.82 25.61
CA ALA A 742 -31.43 -37.21 26.31
C ALA A 742 -31.35 -37.65 27.78
N ARG A 743 -32.49 -37.74 28.48
CA ARG A 743 -32.56 -38.25 29.86
C ARG A 743 -32.19 -39.73 29.98
N GLU A 744 -32.68 -40.56 29.05
CA GLU A 744 -32.34 -41.98 29.00
C GLU A 744 -30.85 -42.22 28.78
N LEU A 745 -30.20 -41.36 27.98
CA LEU A 745 -28.76 -41.39 27.72
C LEU A 745 -27.93 -40.72 28.82
N GLY A 746 -28.56 -39.97 29.74
CA GLY A 746 -27.86 -39.13 30.72
C GLY A 746 -27.13 -37.93 30.10
N ASP A 747 -27.50 -37.53 28.88
CA ASP A 747 -26.91 -36.39 28.17
C ASP A 747 -27.52 -35.06 28.65
N ARG A 748 -26.92 -34.51 29.72
CA ARG A 748 -27.38 -33.27 30.35
C ARG A 748 -27.28 -32.05 29.42
N HIS A 749 -26.34 -32.03 28.47
CA HIS A 749 -26.18 -30.92 27.54
C HIS A 749 -27.33 -30.88 26.57
N LEU A 750 -27.62 -32.02 25.92
CA LEU A 750 -28.74 -32.13 24.99
C LEU A 750 -30.09 -31.92 25.67
N GLU A 751 -30.26 -32.43 26.91
CA GLU A 751 -31.46 -32.18 27.71
C GLU A 751 -31.68 -30.67 27.90
N SER A 752 -30.64 -29.94 28.32
CA SER A 752 -30.75 -28.49 28.55
C SER A 752 -31.09 -27.71 27.28
N GLN A 753 -30.47 -28.05 26.14
CA GLN A 753 -30.75 -27.41 24.86
C GLN A 753 -32.20 -27.64 24.40
N ALA A 754 -32.67 -28.89 24.47
CA ALA A 754 -34.04 -29.22 24.08
C ALA A 754 -35.07 -28.56 25.02
N MET A 755 -34.77 -28.43 26.31
CA MET A 755 -35.62 -27.71 27.28
C MET A 755 -35.68 -26.20 27.01
N SER A 756 -34.58 -25.56 26.61
CA SER A 756 -34.55 -24.15 26.20
C SER A 756 -35.37 -23.93 24.92
N ASN A 757 -35.26 -24.83 23.95
CA ASN A 757 -36.05 -24.74 22.73
C ASN A 757 -37.54 -24.98 23.00
N VAL A 758 -37.91 -25.92 23.87
CA VAL A 758 -39.32 -26.20 24.16
C VAL A 758 -39.97 -25.06 24.95
N SER A 759 -39.22 -24.34 25.78
CA SER A 759 -39.77 -23.18 26.49
C SER A 759 -40.25 -22.09 25.53
N ASN A 760 -39.51 -21.84 24.44
CA ASN A 760 -39.95 -20.92 23.40
C ASN A 760 -41.25 -21.39 22.72
N ILE A 761 -41.40 -22.70 22.50
CA ILE A 761 -42.61 -23.29 21.91
C ILE A 761 -43.80 -23.18 22.86
N TYR A 762 -43.63 -23.52 24.14
CA TYR A 762 -44.68 -23.38 25.15
C TYR A 762 -45.14 -21.93 25.30
N SER A 763 -44.23 -20.97 25.21
CA SER A 763 -44.58 -19.54 25.19
C SER A 763 -45.46 -19.18 24.00
N ALA A 764 -45.10 -19.64 22.79
CA ALA A 764 -45.89 -19.41 21.58
C ALA A 764 -47.29 -20.06 21.64
N LEU A 765 -47.43 -21.15 22.40
CA LEU A 765 -48.70 -21.83 22.66
C LEU A 765 -49.50 -21.23 23.84
N GLY A 766 -49.00 -20.18 24.50
CA GLY A 766 -49.63 -19.56 25.67
C GLY A 766 -49.49 -20.34 26.98
N ARG A 767 -48.66 -21.39 27.01
CA ARG A 767 -48.36 -22.23 28.19
C ARG A 767 -47.23 -21.61 29.00
N TYR A 768 -47.46 -20.42 29.55
CA TYR A 768 -46.39 -19.58 30.09
C TYR A 768 -45.70 -20.14 31.35
N ASP A 769 -46.43 -20.81 32.25
CA ASP A 769 -45.83 -21.41 33.46
C ASP A 769 -44.88 -22.55 33.10
N GLU A 770 -45.27 -23.40 32.15
CA GLU A 770 -44.46 -24.50 31.66
C GLU A 770 -43.24 -23.99 30.87
N ALA A 771 -43.42 -22.91 30.10
CA ALA A 771 -42.32 -22.22 29.44
C ALA A 771 -41.28 -21.71 30.45
N LEU A 772 -41.73 -21.00 31.49
CA LEU A 772 -40.85 -20.46 32.53
C LEU A 772 -40.11 -21.57 33.29
N GLN A 773 -40.81 -22.66 33.64
CA GLN A 773 -40.21 -23.81 34.32
C GLN A 773 -39.14 -24.50 33.46
N ALA A 774 -39.45 -24.76 32.18
CA ALA A 774 -38.51 -25.38 31.25
C ALA A 774 -37.27 -24.50 31.03
N CYS A 775 -37.48 -23.19 30.82
CA CYS A 775 -36.40 -22.21 30.60
C CYS A 775 -35.49 -22.08 31.82
N THR A 776 -36.07 -21.95 33.02
CA THR A 776 -35.30 -21.80 34.28
C THR A 776 -34.48 -23.05 34.58
N SER A 777 -35.06 -24.23 34.32
CA SER A 777 -34.37 -25.50 34.50
C SER A 777 -33.22 -25.68 33.49
N ALA A 778 -33.44 -25.28 32.23
CA ALA A 778 -32.39 -25.26 31.21
C ALA A 778 -31.23 -24.33 31.59
N LEU A 779 -31.53 -23.11 32.07
CA LEU A 779 -30.51 -22.15 32.54
C LEU A 779 -29.66 -22.70 33.68
N ALA A 780 -30.29 -23.35 34.67
CA ALA A 780 -29.58 -23.97 35.78
C ALA A 780 -28.60 -25.04 35.28
N LEU A 781 -29.05 -25.93 34.38
CA LEU A 781 -28.20 -26.96 33.78
C LEU A 781 -27.05 -26.36 32.95
N MET A 782 -27.31 -25.35 32.13
CA MET A 782 -26.28 -24.74 31.27
C MET A 782 -25.20 -24.02 32.08
N ARG A 783 -25.57 -23.38 33.20
CA ARG A 783 -24.63 -22.77 34.15
C ARG A 783 -23.75 -23.83 34.81
N GLU A 784 -24.31 -24.96 35.22
CA GLU A 784 -23.53 -26.08 35.76
C GLU A 784 -22.56 -26.67 34.73
N LEU A 785 -22.95 -26.70 33.45
CA LEU A 785 -22.14 -27.22 32.35
C LEU A 785 -21.11 -26.20 31.81
N GLY A 786 -21.21 -24.92 32.20
CA GLY A 786 -20.36 -23.86 31.70
C GLY A 786 -20.58 -23.49 30.23
N SER A 787 -21.76 -23.79 29.67
CA SER A 787 -22.07 -23.46 28.27
C SER A 787 -22.56 -22.01 28.14
N ARG A 788 -21.62 -21.07 28.02
CA ARG A 788 -21.90 -19.61 27.99
C ARG A 788 -22.83 -19.19 26.86
N ARG A 789 -22.68 -19.80 25.69
CA ARG A 789 -23.49 -19.49 24.49
C ARG A 789 -24.92 -19.98 24.65
N ASP A 790 -25.09 -21.25 25.03
CA ASP A 790 -26.42 -21.81 25.27
C ASP A 790 -27.12 -21.08 26.44
N GLU A 791 -26.37 -20.65 27.46
CA GLU A 791 -26.89 -19.81 28.54
C GLU A 791 -27.45 -18.48 27.99
N ALA A 792 -26.70 -17.78 27.13
CA ALA A 792 -27.14 -16.51 26.56
C ALA A 792 -28.37 -16.67 25.65
N ASP A 793 -28.39 -17.71 24.80
CA ASP A 793 -29.56 -18.07 23.99
C ASP A 793 -30.78 -18.30 24.89
N THR A 794 -30.62 -19.02 26.00
CA THR A 794 -31.72 -19.33 26.92
C THR A 794 -32.14 -18.12 27.77
N GLN A 795 -31.22 -17.21 28.11
CA GLN A 795 -31.55 -15.93 28.73
C GLN A 795 -32.39 -15.05 27.78
N SER A 796 -32.09 -15.08 26.48
CA SER A 796 -32.91 -14.37 25.49
C SER A 796 -34.33 -14.95 25.39
N ALA A 797 -34.45 -16.28 25.46
CA ALA A 797 -35.74 -16.98 25.54
C ALA A 797 -36.53 -16.58 26.79
N LEU A 798 -35.86 -16.51 27.95
CA LEU A 798 -36.47 -16.04 29.19
C LEU A 798 -37.03 -14.62 29.04
N GLY A 799 -36.26 -13.72 28.44
CA GLY A 799 -36.70 -12.36 28.15
C GLY A 799 -37.98 -12.32 27.31
N MET A 800 -38.05 -13.13 26.25
CA MET A 800 -39.25 -13.19 25.40
C MET A 800 -40.46 -13.85 26.10
N ILE A 801 -40.23 -14.83 26.98
CA ILE A 801 -41.29 -15.42 27.81
C ILE A 801 -41.85 -14.37 28.78
N LEU A 802 -40.98 -13.62 29.46
CA LEU A 802 -41.37 -12.55 30.38
C LEU A 802 -42.12 -11.43 29.63
N HIS A 803 -41.67 -11.09 28.42
CA HIS A 803 -42.36 -10.14 27.56
C HIS A 803 -43.78 -10.62 27.20
N ALA A 804 -43.95 -11.89 26.83
CA ALA A 804 -45.26 -12.47 26.54
C ALA A 804 -46.20 -12.50 27.77
N MET A 805 -45.63 -12.57 28.99
CA MET A 805 -46.37 -12.40 30.25
C MET A 805 -46.68 -10.93 30.61
N GLY A 806 -46.23 -9.96 29.82
CA GLY A 806 -46.39 -8.52 30.10
C GLY A 806 -45.38 -7.94 31.09
N ARG A 807 -44.36 -8.70 31.50
CA ARG A 807 -43.31 -8.31 32.45
C ARG A 807 -42.13 -7.67 31.70
N HIS A 808 -42.37 -6.50 31.11
CA HIS A 808 -41.44 -5.88 30.16
C HIS A 808 -40.10 -5.44 30.79
N ASP A 809 -40.08 -4.92 32.02
CA ASP A 809 -38.82 -4.49 32.65
C ASP A 809 -37.90 -5.68 32.93
N GLU A 810 -38.44 -6.78 33.48
CA GLU A 810 -37.67 -8.01 33.72
C GLU A 810 -37.23 -8.68 32.40
N ALA A 811 -38.04 -8.54 31.34
CA ALA A 811 -37.65 -8.99 30.00
C ALA A 811 -36.44 -8.21 29.45
N LEU A 812 -36.40 -6.89 29.66
CA LEU A 812 -35.26 -6.06 29.25
C LEU A 812 -33.99 -6.44 30.02
N GLU A 813 -34.07 -6.63 31.34
CA GLU A 813 -32.91 -7.08 32.14
C GLU A 813 -32.35 -8.41 31.64
N ALA A 814 -33.22 -9.38 31.33
CA ALA A 814 -32.80 -10.67 30.79
C ALA A 814 -32.16 -10.54 29.39
N LEU A 815 -32.71 -9.71 28.51
CA LEU A 815 -32.18 -9.47 27.16
C LEU A 815 -30.87 -8.69 27.18
N GLU A 816 -30.70 -7.73 28.09
CA GLU A 816 -29.45 -6.99 28.27
C GLU A 816 -28.32 -7.89 28.80
N SER A 817 -28.64 -8.78 29.74
CA SER A 817 -27.71 -9.83 30.20
C SER A 817 -27.31 -10.77 29.06
N ALA A 818 -28.28 -11.24 28.27
CA ALA A 818 -28.02 -12.08 27.11
C ALA A 818 -27.14 -11.36 26.08
N LEU A 819 -27.42 -10.08 25.80
CA LEU A 819 -26.66 -9.26 24.86
C LEU A 819 -25.20 -9.08 25.31
N ALA A 820 -24.96 -8.84 26.60
CA ALA A 820 -23.61 -8.74 27.14
C ALA A 820 -22.85 -10.07 27.01
N ALA A 821 -23.52 -11.20 27.26
CA ALA A 821 -22.92 -12.53 27.14
C ALA A 821 -22.57 -12.90 25.69
N VAL A 822 -23.47 -12.68 24.73
CA VAL A 822 -23.20 -12.98 23.30
C VAL A 822 -22.10 -12.10 22.71
N ARG A 823 -22.03 -10.82 23.12
CA ARG A 823 -20.94 -9.93 22.72
C ARG A 823 -19.59 -10.37 23.28
N ALA A 824 -19.57 -10.87 24.52
CA ALA A 824 -18.34 -11.37 25.14
C ALA A 824 -17.77 -12.62 24.44
N ILE A 825 -18.62 -13.43 23.82
CA ILE A 825 -18.19 -14.59 23.00
C ILE A 825 -18.10 -14.26 21.51
N GLY A 826 -18.57 -13.09 21.06
CA GLY A 826 -18.63 -12.75 19.64
C GLY A 826 -19.59 -13.62 18.82
N ASP A 827 -20.71 -14.04 19.41
CA ASP A 827 -21.80 -14.73 18.68
C ASP A 827 -22.68 -13.71 17.98
N VAL A 828 -22.26 -13.35 16.77
CA VAL A 828 -22.92 -12.33 15.94
C VAL A 828 -24.32 -12.78 15.52
N THR A 829 -24.52 -14.08 15.34
CA THR A 829 -25.81 -14.66 14.95
C THR A 829 -26.83 -14.48 16.07
N THR A 830 -26.49 -14.87 17.31
CA THR A 830 -27.40 -14.65 18.44
C THR A 830 -27.51 -13.17 18.83
N GLU A 831 -26.43 -12.39 18.76
CA GLU A 831 -26.46 -10.94 19.00
C GLU A 831 -27.52 -10.24 18.15
N THR A 832 -27.59 -10.58 16.86
CA THR A 832 -28.59 -10.06 15.93
C THR A 832 -30.03 -10.35 16.40
N VAL A 833 -30.28 -11.59 16.85
CA VAL A 833 -31.58 -12.02 17.37
C VAL A 833 -31.95 -11.26 18.66
N VAL A 834 -31.00 -11.16 19.60
CA VAL A 834 -31.22 -10.50 20.90
C VAL A 834 -31.49 -9.01 20.72
N LEU A 835 -30.81 -8.34 19.79
CA LEU A 835 -31.06 -6.93 19.48
C LEU A 835 -32.46 -6.70 18.88
N ASN A 836 -32.93 -7.63 18.02
CA ASN A 836 -34.30 -7.61 17.51
C ASN A 836 -35.33 -7.77 18.65
N TYR A 837 -35.11 -8.74 19.55
CA TYR A 837 -35.94 -8.94 20.72
C TYR A 837 -35.95 -7.73 21.65
N LEU A 838 -34.78 -7.12 21.92
CA LEU A 838 -34.66 -5.90 22.72
C LEU A 838 -35.48 -4.75 22.11
N GLY A 839 -35.38 -4.56 20.80
CA GLY A 839 -36.16 -3.57 20.08
C GLY A 839 -37.66 -3.82 20.11
N GLU A 840 -38.09 -5.08 20.01
CA GLU A 840 -39.49 -5.48 20.17
C GLU A 840 -40.04 -5.13 21.56
N VAL A 841 -39.32 -5.55 22.61
CA VAL A 841 -39.73 -5.31 24.01
C VAL A 841 -39.75 -3.83 24.33
N LEU A 842 -38.72 -3.06 23.92
CA LEU A 842 -38.69 -1.60 24.11
C LEU A 842 -39.87 -0.90 23.41
N THR A 843 -40.22 -1.35 22.20
CA THR A 843 -41.37 -0.80 21.47
C THR A 843 -42.68 -1.08 22.21
N ALA A 844 -42.85 -2.31 22.73
CA ALA A 844 -44.04 -2.70 23.49
C ALA A 844 -44.13 -1.98 24.86
N ALA A 845 -43.01 -1.70 25.51
CA ALA A 845 -42.91 -0.93 26.75
C ALA A 845 -43.15 0.59 26.55
N GLY A 846 -43.44 1.05 25.33
CA GLY A 846 -43.63 2.48 25.05
C GLY A 846 -42.34 3.30 25.00
N ARG A 847 -41.18 2.65 24.88
CA ARG A 847 -39.84 3.24 24.81
C ARG A 847 -39.32 3.25 23.36
N GLN A 848 -40.15 3.69 22.41
CA GLN A 848 -39.86 3.55 20.97
C GLN A 848 -38.56 4.24 20.53
N ARG A 849 -38.23 5.39 21.11
CA ARG A 849 -36.97 6.10 20.81
C ARG A 849 -35.73 5.28 21.15
N GLU A 850 -35.79 4.53 22.25
CA GLU A 850 -34.69 3.68 22.71
C GLU A 850 -34.58 2.41 21.86
N ALA A 851 -35.70 1.93 21.29
CA ALA A 851 -35.73 0.76 20.42
C ALA A 851 -35.00 0.95 19.07
N VAL A 852 -34.91 2.20 18.55
CA VAL A 852 -34.36 2.45 17.21
C VAL A 852 -32.88 2.05 17.09
N ALA A 853 -32.06 2.35 18.10
CA ALA A 853 -30.63 2.06 18.07
C ALA A 853 -30.32 0.55 17.98
N PRO A 854 -30.80 -0.31 18.90
CA PRO A 854 -30.55 -1.75 18.82
C PRO A 854 -31.16 -2.37 17.55
N LEU A 855 -32.28 -1.86 17.05
CA LEU A 855 -32.89 -2.39 15.82
C LEU A 855 -32.11 -2.03 14.55
N ARG A 856 -31.49 -0.86 14.48
CA ARG A 856 -30.57 -0.52 13.38
C ARG A 856 -29.31 -1.36 13.45
N GLU A 857 -28.77 -1.57 14.65
CA GLU A 857 -27.63 -2.46 14.84
C GLU A 857 -27.96 -3.91 14.43
N ALA A 858 -29.13 -4.43 14.80
CA ALA A 858 -29.61 -5.73 14.36
C ALA A 858 -29.71 -5.82 12.83
N LEU A 859 -30.25 -4.80 12.17
CA LEU A 859 -30.34 -4.76 10.71
C LEU A 859 -28.95 -4.80 10.06
N ASP A 860 -28.02 -3.96 10.52
CA ASP A 860 -26.66 -3.88 9.99
C ASP A 860 -25.90 -5.21 10.17
N LEU A 861 -26.07 -5.88 11.31
CA LEU A 861 -25.49 -7.21 11.56
C LEU A 861 -26.13 -8.28 10.67
N ALA A 862 -27.46 -8.30 10.59
CA ALA A 862 -28.20 -9.25 9.77
C ALA A 862 -27.82 -9.16 8.28
N GLU A 863 -27.65 -7.94 7.75
CA GLU A 863 -27.19 -7.74 6.37
C GLU A 863 -25.75 -8.19 6.16
N ARG A 864 -24.88 -8.01 7.15
CA ARG A 864 -23.47 -8.43 7.10
C ARG A 864 -23.30 -9.94 7.04
N ILE A 865 -24.12 -10.68 7.78
CA ILE A 865 -24.06 -12.15 7.86
C ILE A 865 -25.02 -12.86 6.87
N ASP A 866 -25.74 -12.08 6.05
CA ASP A 866 -26.79 -12.54 5.12
C ASP A 866 -27.94 -13.31 5.82
N ASP A 867 -28.30 -12.91 7.05
CA ASP A 867 -29.49 -13.43 7.74
C ASP A 867 -30.74 -12.67 7.29
N ARG A 868 -31.38 -13.22 6.27
CA ARG A 868 -32.57 -12.62 5.64
C ARG A 868 -33.76 -12.53 6.59
N ARG A 869 -33.89 -13.48 7.52
CA ARG A 869 -35.01 -13.56 8.47
C ARG A 869 -34.88 -12.46 9.51
N GLU A 870 -33.69 -12.33 10.11
CA GLU A 870 -33.48 -11.31 11.12
C GLU A 870 -33.44 -9.89 10.55
N ALA A 871 -33.02 -9.71 9.29
CA ALA A 871 -33.18 -8.43 8.61
C ALA A 871 -34.66 -8.06 8.36
N ALA A 872 -35.51 -9.05 8.03
CA ALA A 872 -36.96 -8.83 7.91
C ALA A 872 -37.59 -8.47 9.26
N ASN A 873 -37.19 -9.14 10.34
CA ASN A 873 -37.61 -8.81 11.70
C ASN A 873 -37.18 -7.39 12.10
N ALA A 874 -35.92 -7.01 11.85
CA ALA A 874 -35.42 -5.68 12.17
C ALA A 874 -36.24 -4.59 11.48
N HIS A 875 -36.53 -4.75 10.18
CA HIS A 875 -37.43 -3.85 9.46
C HIS A 875 -38.85 -3.81 10.03
N LYS A 876 -39.43 -4.97 10.38
CA LYS A 876 -40.76 -5.05 11.00
C LYS A 876 -40.83 -4.28 12.32
N HIS A 877 -39.79 -4.38 13.16
CA HIS A 877 -39.74 -3.67 14.44
C HIS A 877 -39.41 -2.18 14.25
N LEU A 878 -38.51 -1.81 13.33
CA LEU A 878 -38.21 -0.41 12.98
C LEU A 878 -39.45 0.33 12.47
N ALA A 879 -40.30 -0.34 11.68
CA ALA A 879 -41.56 0.22 11.19
C ALA A 879 -42.55 0.62 12.31
N LYS A 880 -42.35 0.11 13.54
CA LYS A 880 -43.14 0.45 14.73
C LYS A 880 -42.41 1.43 15.66
N ALA A 881 -41.08 1.44 15.65
CA ALA A 881 -40.26 2.23 16.56
C ALA A 881 -39.93 3.65 16.03
N VAL A 882 -39.76 3.80 14.71
CA VAL A 882 -39.35 5.07 14.11
C VAL A 882 -40.47 6.11 14.14
N ALA A 883 -40.12 7.34 14.50
CA ALA A 883 -41.05 8.46 14.63
C ALA A 883 -41.45 9.10 13.29
N ASP A 884 -40.56 9.08 12.27
CA ASP A 884 -40.86 9.60 10.94
C ASP A 884 -41.80 8.63 10.18
N PRO A 885 -43.03 9.04 9.82
CA PRO A 885 -43.97 8.20 9.09
C PRO A 885 -43.45 7.72 7.73
N ALA A 886 -42.61 8.50 7.05
CA ALA A 886 -42.06 8.12 5.74
C ALA A 886 -41.02 7.00 5.88
N GLU A 887 -40.12 7.11 6.86
CA GLU A 887 -39.15 6.07 7.20
C GLU A 887 -39.84 4.80 7.71
N ALA A 888 -40.86 4.93 8.57
CA ALA A 888 -41.66 3.80 9.06
C ALA A 888 -42.38 3.05 7.92
N ALA A 889 -42.92 3.77 6.93
CA ALA A 889 -43.56 3.17 5.76
C ALA A 889 -42.56 2.40 4.88
N ARG A 890 -41.34 2.93 4.69
CA ARG A 890 -40.27 2.23 3.96
C ARG A 890 -39.87 0.93 4.65
N HIS A 891 -39.67 0.96 5.96
CA HIS A 891 -39.35 -0.24 6.73
C HIS A 891 -40.47 -1.27 6.67
N ARG A 892 -41.74 -0.85 6.69
CA ARG A 892 -42.87 -1.76 6.50
C ARG A 892 -42.84 -2.44 5.14
N GLN A 893 -42.65 -1.66 4.08
CA GLN A 893 -42.57 -2.19 2.71
C GLN A 893 -41.41 -3.19 2.56
N GLU A 894 -40.24 -2.89 3.13
CA GLU A 894 -39.09 -3.78 3.05
C GLU A 894 -39.28 -5.05 3.89
N ALA A 895 -39.91 -4.96 5.07
CA ALA A 895 -40.29 -6.12 5.86
C ALA A 895 -41.24 -7.04 5.07
N ASP A 896 -42.33 -6.49 4.50
CA ASP A 896 -43.32 -7.25 3.74
C ASP A 896 -42.68 -7.95 2.53
N LYS A 897 -41.82 -7.22 1.79
CA LYS A 897 -41.07 -7.77 0.65
C LYS A 897 -40.15 -8.92 1.07
N ARG A 898 -39.41 -8.77 2.18
CA ARG A 898 -38.50 -9.81 2.67
C ARG A 898 -39.25 -11.02 3.18
N PHE A 899 -40.32 -10.86 3.96
CA PHE A 899 -41.16 -12.00 4.40
C PHE A 899 -41.79 -12.74 3.22
N ALA A 900 -42.27 -12.03 2.20
CA ALA A 900 -42.79 -12.65 0.98
C ALA A 900 -41.72 -13.50 0.26
N ALA A 901 -40.47 -13.04 0.23
CA ALA A 901 -39.36 -13.80 -0.35
C ALA A 901 -38.96 -15.03 0.47
N LEU A 902 -39.26 -15.06 1.77
CA LEU A 902 -39.01 -16.18 2.68
C LEU A 902 -40.13 -17.24 2.65
N GLY A 903 -41.20 -17.01 1.90
CA GLY A 903 -42.39 -17.89 1.89
C GLY A 903 -43.21 -17.83 3.19
N ALA A 904 -42.97 -16.81 4.02
CA ALA A 904 -43.75 -16.53 5.23
C ALA A 904 -44.81 -15.48 4.88
N GLY A 905 -45.98 -15.95 4.44
CA GLY A 905 -47.19 -15.15 4.22
C GLY A 905 -48.28 -15.55 5.19
#